data_AF-A0A5C5WRR8-F1
#
_entry.id   AF-A0A5C5WRR8-F1
#
_cell.length_a   1.000
_cell.length_b   1.000
_cell.length_c   1.000
_cell.angle_alpha   90.00
_cell.angle_beta   90.00
_cell.angle_gamma   90.00
#
_symmetry.space_group_name_H-M   'P 1'
#
loop_
_entity.id
_entity.type
_entity.pdbx_description
1 polymer ?
#
loop_
_entity_poly.entity_id
_entity_poly.type
_entity_poly.pdbx_seq_one_letter_code
_entity_poly.pdbx_strand_id
1 'polypeptide(L)'
;MIIRTAGLILLSIASMSLLRGDSPDVAAEKSKQEAAILAQSQESELISKRRQITFEGRRAGEGYFSSDGNRMVFQSERDAANPFYQIYLSDLQTGDIERVSTGDGKTTCAWIHPSGDRILFASTHEDTEAIAKQNEEIELRESGKQRRYAWDYDPSFELYAKDMADGSLTRLTNARGYDAEASYSPDGKQIVFASNREAYSRELTDREKKLFEVDPAFMIDLYIMNADGSDVRRLTDEPGYDGGPFFSADGSRICWRRFAENGATAEVYSMKTDGTDVTRLTDIGAMSWAPYFHPSGEYLIFTTNKHGFANFELYLVRADGQGEPVRVTYTDGFDGLPVFLPDGTHLSWTSNRNEKKQSQIYMADWNHEAALEKLGLTNSDDTRTEDREAAIASAQSSKPEFAPTDVMRHVDYLTRPDLGGRLTGTPGEKRATGYVAAYLESLGFLPAGENGTYFQNFEFPAGSVLGDSNSLSLGEQSLKLDHDWRPIAFSVDGKIDPTGIVFAGYGMQVPASEGVDEYDSYVHLNVAEQWVLVFRDLPQDITPEVRQKMARYGSPRRKATIARDMGAKGIIFVAGPNSKVKEQLIRFDKGASDAGTSLAAISVTNAIAEKMLEGSEQTLKDLQTKLDDGSLMMGFPLTELKLSGEIQIKRNRGVGRNVIARLPAGDAPSIDKPVVMLGAHVDHLGRGGSSNSLAREDERDSIHMGADDNASGVAAMLEIAQYVASEKNAGRISAERDLIVAGWSGEELGLFGSQAFVDRFYELYPNAPQAEIDEQAEAIAAAHGMSTDAKPLTPAVAVYLNLDMVGRLREKLIVQGIGSSPGFAGEVNRRNVPIGLELELDKTSTRLPTDASAFVSREVPILSGFTGAHEDYHTPRDTPDKLNYEGVADIAKLFGLLTRGFLIAKESPVFKLEQGEASDENVPRARLTAYLGTIPDYAAGDIKGLKLSGVAGEGPAAKAGIKGGDVIIEVAGKTIEDIYDYTYAIEALKIGEEVTIKVRRGEESLELSITPSSRD
;
A
#
# COMPACT_ATOMS: atom_id res chain seq x y z
N MET A 1 20.22 -6.38 -32.38
CA MET A 1 20.39 -6.01 -33.82
C MET A 1 21.05 -4.63 -34.02
N ILE A 2 21.21 -3.81 -32.97
CA ILE A 2 21.75 -2.42 -33.03
C ILE A 2 23.30 -2.34 -32.99
N ILE A 3 23.98 -3.35 -32.45
CA ILE A 3 25.47 -3.37 -32.31
C ILE A 3 26.18 -3.47 -33.67
N ARG A 4 25.56 -4.07 -34.70
CA ARG A 4 26.13 -4.12 -36.06
C ARG A 4 26.04 -2.79 -36.80
N THR A 5 25.17 -1.88 -36.38
CA THR A 5 24.91 -0.62 -37.08
C THR A 5 25.97 0.44 -36.76
N ALA A 6 26.47 0.51 -35.52
CA ALA A 6 27.50 1.48 -35.12
C ALA A 6 28.86 1.23 -35.79
N GLY A 7 29.29 -0.04 -35.88
CA GLY A 7 30.54 -0.41 -36.56
C GLY A 7 30.51 -0.13 -38.08
N LEU A 8 29.33 -0.29 -38.70
CA LEU A 8 29.14 0.06 -40.12
C LEU A 8 29.14 1.58 -40.34
N ILE A 9 28.60 2.37 -39.40
CA ILE A 9 28.59 3.83 -39.48
C ILE A 9 30.02 4.39 -39.36
N LEU A 10 30.82 3.93 -38.39
CA LEU A 10 32.21 4.35 -38.24
C LEU A 10 33.09 3.98 -39.45
N LEU A 11 32.93 2.77 -40.02
CA LEU A 11 33.61 2.38 -41.26
C LEU A 11 33.15 3.21 -42.47
N SER A 12 31.85 3.52 -42.55
CA SER A 12 31.28 4.36 -43.61
C SER A 12 31.81 5.79 -43.56
N ILE A 13 31.99 6.36 -42.36
CA ILE A 13 32.48 7.73 -42.16
C ILE A 13 33.99 7.82 -42.42
N ALA A 14 34.78 6.88 -41.92
CA ALA A 14 36.21 6.80 -42.26
C ALA A 14 36.42 6.67 -43.78
N SER A 15 35.58 5.85 -44.43
CA SER A 15 35.56 5.72 -45.89
C SER A 15 35.13 7.01 -46.60
N MET A 16 34.12 7.73 -46.09
CA MET A 16 33.66 9.01 -46.64
C MET A 16 34.68 10.15 -46.46
N SER A 17 35.41 10.22 -45.35
CA SER A 17 36.47 11.22 -45.14
C SER A 17 37.68 10.96 -46.04
N LEU A 18 38.05 9.70 -46.21
CA LEU A 18 39.08 9.28 -47.19
C LEU A 18 38.65 9.60 -48.63
N LEU A 19 37.37 9.40 -48.97
CA LEU A 19 36.78 9.79 -50.27
C LEU A 19 36.73 11.31 -50.50
N ARG A 20 36.77 12.13 -49.43
CA ARG A 20 36.83 13.60 -49.47
C ARG A 20 38.26 14.17 -49.46
N GLY A 21 39.29 13.31 -49.44
CA GLY A 21 40.69 13.72 -49.53
C GLY A 21 41.36 14.07 -48.21
N ASP A 22 40.75 13.75 -47.06
CA ASP A 22 41.40 13.86 -45.76
C ASP A 22 42.56 12.84 -45.67
N SER A 23 43.68 13.22 -45.06
CA SER A 23 44.79 12.29 -44.79
C SER A 23 44.33 11.20 -43.79
N PRO A 24 44.95 10.01 -43.80
CA PRO A 24 44.60 8.91 -42.90
C PRO A 24 44.61 9.31 -41.42
N ASP A 25 45.53 10.19 -41.03
CA ASP A 25 45.64 10.71 -39.67
C ASP A 25 44.43 11.58 -39.29
N VAL A 26 43.97 12.45 -40.20
CA VAL A 26 42.81 13.34 -39.99
C VAL A 26 41.50 12.52 -39.95
N ALA A 27 41.38 11.49 -40.78
CA ALA A 27 40.23 10.59 -40.75
C ALA A 27 40.18 9.76 -39.45
N ALA A 28 41.32 9.31 -38.95
CA ALA A 28 41.42 8.59 -37.68
C ALA A 28 41.12 9.49 -36.48
N GLU A 29 41.57 10.76 -36.51
CA GLU A 29 41.33 11.73 -35.44
C GLU A 29 39.85 12.14 -35.37
N LYS A 30 39.20 12.40 -36.51
CA LYS A 30 37.75 12.63 -36.56
C LYS A 30 36.95 11.43 -36.06
N SER A 31 37.32 10.21 -36.46
CA SER A 31 36.65 8.98 -36.00
C SER A 31 36.79 8.78 -34.49
N LYS A 32 37.95 9.09 -33.90
CA LYS A 32 38.13 9.08 -32.44
C LYS A 32 37.28 10.14 -31.74
N GLN A 33 37.18 11.33 -32.31
CA GLN A 33 36.41 12.42 -31.72
C GLN A 33 34.90 12.13 -31.75
N GLU A 34 34.38 11.57 -32.84
CA GLU A 34 32.98 11.14 -32.93
C GLU A 34 32.66 9.94 -32.03
N ALA A 35 33.58 8.97 -31.90
CA ALA A 35 33.44 7.87 -30.95
C ALA A 35 33.40 8.35 -29.50
N ALA A 36 34.21 9.36 -29.15
CA ALA A 36 34.20 9.98 -27.83
C ALA A 36 32.88 10.74 -27.56
N ILE A 37 32.33 11.43 -28.56
CA ILE A 37 31.02 12.10 -28.45
C ILE A 37 29.90 11.06 -28.25
N LEU A 38 29.92 9.95 -28.98
CA LEU A 38 28.94 8.87 -28.82
C LEU A 38 29.05 8.22 -27.43
N ALA A 39 30.27 7.88 -26.99
CA ALA A 39 30.51 7.35 -25.65
C ALA A 39 30.00 8.30 -24.56
N GLN A 40 30.25 9.60 -24.69
CA GLN A 40 29.78 10.60 -23.76
C GLN A 40 28.24 10.72 -23.76
N SER A 41 27.60 10.62 -24.93
CA SER A 41 26.15 10.60 -25.05
C SER A 41 25.54 9.37 -24.35
N GLN A 42 26.13 8.18 -24.54
CA GLN A 42 25.63 6.94 -23.93
C GLN A 42 25.83 6.93 -22.41
N GLU A 43 26.99 7.40 -21.94
CA GLU A 43 27.27 7.55 -20.51
C GLU A 43 26.29 8.54 -19.84
N SER A 44 25.90 9.61 -20.56
CA SER A 44 24.97 10.63 -20.04
C SER A 44 23.54 10.18 -19.82
N GLU A 45 23.14 9.04 -20.37
CA GLU A 45 21.80 8.46 -20.15
C GLU A 45 21.64 7.96 -18.71
N LEU A 46 22.71 7.45 -18.10
CA LEU A 46 22.71 6.87 -16.76
C LEU A 46 23.42 7.74 -15.72
N ILE A 47 24.44 8.50 -16.12
CA ILE A 47 25.18 9.39 -15.21
C ILE A 47 25.38 10.79 -15.77
N SER A 48 25.03 11.80 -14.98
CA SER A 48 25.15 13.21 -15.37
C SER A 48 25.87 14.05 -14.29
N LYS A 49 26.25 15.28 -14.63
CA LYS A 49 26.97 16.21 -13.71
C LYS A 49 28.18 15.62 -12.97
N ARG A 50 28.90 14.71 -13.64
CA ARG A 50 30.11 14.07 -13.12
C ARG A 50 31.14 15.10 -12.66
N ARG A 51 31.67 14.92 -11.45
CA ARG A 51 32.74 15.71 -10.85
C ARG A 51 33.75 14.84 -10.11
N GLN A 52 35.02 15.21 -10.13
CA GLN A 52 36.05 14.60 -9.28
C GLN A 52 35.88 15.15 -7.85
N ILE A 53 36.02 14.31 -6.83
CA ILE A 53 35.86 14.71 -5.42
C ILE A 53 37.12 14.48 -4.56
N THR A 54 38.12 13.76 -5.08
CA THR A 54 39.45 13.66 -4.45
C THR A 54 40.53 14.21 -5.38
N PHE A 55 41.42 15.05 -4.87
CA PHE A 55 42.39 15.79 -5.70
C PHE A 55 43.84 15.59 -5.27
N GLU A 56 44.07 15.15 -4.03
CA GLU A 56 45.38 15.00 -3.42
C GLU A 56 45.85 13.55 -3.41
N GLY A 57 47.17 13.40 -3.27
CA GLY A 57 47.82 12.10 -3.21
C GLY A 57 48.09 11.47 -4.57
N ARG A 58 48.83 10.36 -4.53
CA ARG A 58 49.18 9.56 -5.71
C ARG A 58 47.94 8.89 -6.31
N ARG A 59 47.04 8.43 -5.44
CA ARG A 59 45.77 7.76 -5.77
C ARG A 59 44.80 7.78 -4.59
N ALA A 60 43.52 7.76 -4.91
CA ALA A 60 42.43 7.41 -4.00
C ALA A 60 41.73 6.15 -4.52
N GLY A 61 41.33 5.28 -3.60
CA GLY A 61 40.64 4.03 -3.89
C GLY A 61 39.18 4.10 -3.48
N GLU A 62 38.71 3.07 -2.80
CA GLU A 62 37.34 2.92 -2.31
C GLU A 62 36.89 4.08 -1.42
N GLY A 63 35.63 4.49 -1.58
CA GLY A 63 34.97 5.49 -0.75
C GLY A 63 33.52 5.10 -0.46
N TYR A 64 33.12 5.18 0.81
CA TYR A 64 31.80 4.78 1.32
C TYR A 64 31.19 5.92 2.13
N PHE A 65 29.86 6.00 2.16
CA PHE A 65 29.15 7.21 2.61
C PHE A 65 28.39 6.98 3.91
N SER A 66 28.24 8.03 4.72
CA SER A 66 27.35 8.03 5.88
C SER A 66 25.90 7.87 5.46
N SER A 67 25.03 7.43 6.38
CA SER A 67 23.60 7.20 6.14
C SER A 67 22.85 8.43 5.62
N ASP A 68 23.30 9.64 5.99
CA ASP A 68 22.79 10.93 5.51
C ASP A 68 23.44 11.42 4.20
N GLY A 69 24.43 10.69 3.67
CA GLY A 69 25.17 11.03 2.45
C GLY A 69 26.13 12.21 2.58
N ASN A 70 26.29 12.82 3.75
CA ASN A 70 27.07 14.05 3.93
C ASN A 70 28.56 13.82 4.15
N ARG A 71 28.97 12.62 4.59
CA ARG A 71 30.37 12.28 4.83
C ARG A 71 30.77 11.07 4.00
N MET A 72 32.03 11.06 3.57
CA MET A 72 32.63 9.94 2.84
C MET A 72 33.89 9.48 3.56
N VAL A 73 33.95 8.21 3.97
CA VAL A 73 35.20 7.57 4.38
C VAL A 73 35.86 6.95 3.16
N PHE A 74 37.16 7.15 2.97
CA PHE A 74 37.84 6.66 1.78
C PHE A 74 39.33 6.39 2.04
N GLN A 75 39.94 5.57 1.18
CA GLN A 75 41.36 5.25 1.25
C GLN A 75 42.19 6.07 0.25
N SER A 76 43.34 6.58 0.67
CA SER A 76 44.22 7.36 -0.21
C SER A 76 45.71 7.25 0.15
N GLU A 77 46.56 7.22 -0.88
CA GLU A 77 48.01 7.39 -0.75
C GLU A 77 48.36 8.86 -0.89
N ARG A 78 48.16 9.62 0.19
CA ARG A 78 48.44 11.06 0.25
C ARG A 78 49.39 11.47 1.37
N ASP A 79 49.69 10.57 2.28
CA ASP A 79 50.62 10.82 3.37
C ASP A 79 52.08 10.70 2.87
N ALA A 80 52.90 11.72 3.14
CA ALA A 80 54.32 11.65 2.80
C ALA A 80 55.11 10.73 3.75
N ALA A 81 54.62 10.52 4.97
CA ALA A 81 55.25 9.66 5.98
C ALA A 81 54.92 8.18 5.81
N ASN A 82 53.89 7.84 5.03
CA ASN A 82 53.46 6.46 4.81
C ASN A 82 53.20 6.20 3.31
N PRO A 83 53.94 5.28 2.67
CA PRO A 83 53.80 5.00 1.25
C PRO A 83 52.55 4.17 0.88
N PHE A 84 51.80 3.68 1.86
CA PHE A 84 50.62 2.83 1.68
C PHE A 84 49.31 3.61 1.83
N TYR A 85 48.20 2.99 1.45
CA TYR A 85 46.87 3.57 1.68
C TYR A 85 46.64 3.83 3.17
N GLN A 86 46.10 5.02 3.46
CA GLN A 86 45.59 5.45 4.75
C GLN A 86 44.11 5.81 4.63
N ILE A 87 43.36 5.77 5.74
CA ILE A 87 41.92 6.03 5.78
C ILE A 87 41.65 7.46 6.18
N TYR A 88 40.78 8.13 5.42
CA TYR A 88 40.38 9.51 5.61
C TYR A 88 38.87 9.65 5.65
N LEU A 89 38.37 10.62 6.40
CA LEU A 89 36.97 11.03 6.42
C LEU A 89 36.88 12.41 5.77
N SER A 90 36.01 12.56 4.77
CA SER A 90 35.66 13.83 4.14
C SER A 90 34.26 14.24 4.56
N ASP A 91 34.08 15.50 4.93
CA ASP A 91 32.78 16.15 4.96
C ASP A 91 32.50 16.75 3.56
N LEU A 92 31.41 16.35 2.93
CA LEU A 92 31.06 16.77 1.57
C LEU A 92 30.34 18.12 1.54
N GLN A 93 29.85 18.61 2.69
CA GLN A 93 29.23 19.92 2.81
C GLN A 93 30.29 21.01 3.01
N THR A 94 31.30 20.75 3.84
CA THR A 94 32.38 21.72 4.12
C THR A 94 33.60 21.52 3.23
N GLY A 95 33.85 20.29 2.76
CA GLY A 95 35.07 19.91 2.07
C GLY A 95 36.25 19.57 2.99
N ASP A 96 36.02 19.54 4.31
CA ASP A 96 37.07 19.19 5.28
C ASP A 96 37.44 17.72 5.17
N ILE A 97 38.74 17.42 5.32
CA ILE A 97 39.27 16.05 5.28
C ILE A 97 40.17 15.83 6.49
N GLU A 98 39.94 14.74 7.22
CA GLU A 98 40.77 14.30 8.33
C GLU A 98 41.24 12.85 8.17
N ARG A 99 42.41 12.52 8.75
CA ARG A 99 42.92 11.14 8.78
C ARG A 99 42.26 10.38 9.93
N VAL A 100 41.65 9.26 9.61
CA VAL A 100 40.99 8.37 10.57
C VAL A 100 41.98 7.34 11.10
N SER A 101 42.77 6.72 10.21
CA SER A 101 43.77 5.72 10.58
C SER A 101 44.91 6.32 11.40
N THR A 102 45.69 5.44 12.06
CA THR A 102 46.83 5.82 12.91
C THR A 102 47.91 6.58 12.14
N GLY A 103 48.08 6.28 10.85
CA GLY A 103 49.22 6.72 10.04
C GLY A 103 50.30 5.64 9.88
N ASP A 104 50.20 4.56 10.66
CA ASP A 104 51.18 3.47 10.70
C ASP A 104 50.66 2.22 9.98
N GLY A 105 51.58 1.43 9.43
CA GLY A 105 51.27 0.21 8.69
C GLY A 105 50.44 0.44 7.42
N LYS A 106 49.83 -0.65 6.94
CA LYS A 106 48.91 -0.66 5.81
C LYS A 106 47.48 -0.52 6.31
N THR A 107 46.60 0.08 5.52
CA THR A 107 45.16 0.09 5.77
C THR A 107 44.38 -0.18 4.49
N THR A 108 43.16 -0.68 4.64
CA THR A 108 42.22 -0.88 3.53
C THR A 108 40.79 -0.88 4.03
N CYS A 109 39.84 -0.74 3.08
CA CYS A 109 38.41 -1.00 3.23
C CYS A 109 37.82 -0.44 4.51
N ALA A 110 37.34 0.80 4.44
CA ALA A 110 36.74 1.48 5.58
C ALA A 110 35.22 1.60 5.43
N TRP A 111 34.50 1.76 6.54
CA TRP A 111 33.05 1.92 6.55
C TRP A 111 32.61 2.83 7.69
N ILE A 112 31.61 3.69 7.45
CA ILE A 112 31.00 4.54 8.48
C ILE A 112 29.85 3.76 9.11
N HIS A 113 29.89 3.55 10.43
CA HIS A 113 28.78 2.91 11.13
C HIS A 113 27.46 3.68 10.88
N PRO A 114 26.29 3.04 10.73
CA PRO A 114 25.04 3.73 10.35
C PRO A 114 24.62 4.90 11.27
N SER A 115 24.98 4.88 12.56
CA SER A 115 24.78 6.00 13.49
C SER A 115 25.77 7.17 13.29
N GLY A 116 26.83 6.98 12.51
CA GLY A 116 27.84 7.98 12.20
C GLY A 116 28.86 8.24 13.32
N ASP A 117 28.83 7.46 14.40
CA ASP A 117 29.70 7.59 15.58
C ASP A 117 31.02 6.84 15.49
N ARG A 118 31.13 5.87 14.58
CA ARG A 118 32.28 4.97 14.47
C ARG A 118 32.71 4.76 13.02
N ILE A 119 34.00 4.53 12.84
CA ILE A 119 34.58 4.17 11.54
C ILE A 119 35.31 2.84 11.64
N LEU A 120 34.85 1.85 10.89
CA LEU A 120 35.48 0.55 10.71
C LEU A 120 36.56 0.66 9.64
N PHE A 121 37.70 -0.01 9.83
CA PHE A 121 38.73 -0.20 8.79
C PHE A 121 39.66 -1.36 9.13
N ALA A 122 40.33 -1.93 8.12
CA ALA A 122 41.36 -2.94 8.33
C ALA A 122 42.75 -2.29 8.43
N SER A 123 43.61 -2.77 9.33
CA SER A 123 44.96 -2.22 9.51
C SER A 123 45.98 -3.25 9.99
N THR A 124 47.25 -3.01 9.64
CA THR A 124 48.41 -3.76 10.14
C THR A 124 49.23 -2.97 11.17
N HIS A 125 48.70 -1.88 11.76
CA HIS A 125 49.49 -0.98 12.61
C HIS A 125 50.05 -1.62 13.88
N GLU A 126 49.47 -2.74 14.33
CA GLU A 126 49.99 -3.53 15.45
C GLU A 126 51.06 -4.56 15.05
N ASP A 127 51.37 -4.71 13.75
CA ASP A 127 52.52 -5.51 13.29
C ASP A 127 53.82 -4.84 13.74
N THR A 128 54.65 -5.59 14.48
CA THR A 128 55.95 -5.09 14.97
C THR A 128 56.90 -4.68 13.84
N GLU A 129 56.71 -5.22 12.63
CA GLU A 129 57.49 -4.87 11.44
C GLU A 129 56.82 -3.78 10.58
N ALA A 130 55.66 -3.23 10.96
CA ALA A 130 54.90 -2.27 10.16
C ALA A 130 55.75 -1.07 9.72
N ILE A 131 56.47 -0.45 10.68
CA ILE A 131 57.34 0.71 10.42
C ILE A 131 58.55 0.33 9.55
N ALA A 132 59.12 -0.85 9.76
CA ALA A 132 60.24 -1.34 8.96
C ALA A 132 59.81 -1.54 7.49
N LYS A 133 58.66 -2.17 7.26
CA LYS A 133 58.05 -2.36 5.94
C LYS A 133 57.75 -1.03 5.24
N GLN A 134 57.27 -0.02 5.97
CA GLN A 134 57.04 1.33 5.43
C GLN A 134 58.35 1.97 4.94
N ASN A 135 59.39 1.95 5.77
CA ASN A 135 60.69 2.53 5.42
C ASN A 135 61.31 1.83 4.20
N GLU A 136 61.24 0.50 4.14
CA GLU A 136 61.72 -0.26 2.98
C GLU A 136 61.02 0.16 1.68
N GLU A 137 59.69 0.34 1.71
CA GLU A 137 58.93 0.78 0.53
C GLU A 137 59.25 2.23 0.14
N ILE A 138 59.49 3.12 1.12
CA ILE A 138 59.96 4.50 0.84
C ILE A 138 61.32 4.46 0.14
N GLU A 139 62.31 3.76 0.71
CA GLU A 139 63.64 3.62 0.13
C GLU A 139 63.61 2.99 -1.27
N LEU A 140 62.74 1.99 -1.47
CA LEU A 140 62.55 1.36 -2.78
C LEU A 140 62.04 2.37 -3.80
N ARG A 141 61.02 3.18 -3.46
CA ARG A 141 60.46 4.22 -4.34
C ARG A 141 61.47 5.32 -4.63
N GLU A 142 62.24 5.74 -3.63
CA GLU A 142 63.32 6.74 -3.78
C GLU A 142 64.45 6.25 -4.69
N SER A 143 64.72 4.95 -4.71
CA SER A 143 65.70 4.34 -5.64
C SER A 143 65.27 4.36 -7.12
N GLY A 144 64.05 4.84 -7.43
CA GLY A 144 63.47 4.86 -8.76
C GLY A 144 62.96 3.49 -9.24
N LYS A 145 63.06 2.45 -8.40
CA LYS A 145 62.48 1.13 -8.67
C LYS A 145 60.99 1.16 -8.31
N GLN A 146 60.17 0.55 -9.16
CA GLN A 146 58.74 0.35 -8.88
C GLN A 146 58.41 -1.13 -9.01
N ARG A 147 57.73 -1.68 -8.00
CA ARG A 147 57.08 -2.99 -8.13
C ARG A 147 55.82 -2.81 -8.98
N ARG A 148 55.51 -3.80 -9.81
CA ARG A 148 54.18 -3.88 -10.41
C ARG A 148 53.18 -4.01 -9.26
N TYR A 149 52.14 -3.19 -9.27
CA TYR A 149 51.12 -3.23 -8.23
C TYR A 149 50.50 -4.63 -8.17
N ALA A 150 50.57 -5.23 -6.99
CA ALA A 150 49.86 -6.44 -6.61
C ALA A 150 49.29 -6.17 -5.21
N TRP A 151 48.04 -6.57 -4.98
CA TRP A 151 47.46 -6.46 -3.65
C TRP A 151 48.17 -7.41 -2.70
N ASP A 152 48.47 -6.94 -1.51
CA ASP A 152 49.22 -7.68 -0.52
C ASP A 152 48.27 -8.20 0.56
N TYR A 153 48.01 -9.51 0.54
CA TYR A 153 47.15 -10.21 1.50
C TYR A 153 47.92 -10.49 2.80
N ASP A 154 48.43 -9.42 3.42
CA ASP A 154 49.27 -9.45 4.60
C ASP A 154 48.51 -10.13 5.78
N PRO A 155 49.06 -11.21 6.39
CA PRO A 155 48.36 -11.97 7.43
C PRO A 155 48.31 -11.27 8.80
N SER A 156 48.78 -10.02 8.86
CA SER A 156 48.70 -9.15 10.04
C SER A 156 47.55 -8.13 9.96
N PHE A 157 46.69 -8.22 8.94
CA PHE A 157 45.51 -7.36 8.86
C PHE A 157 44.47 -7.77 9.89
N GLU A 158 44.00 -6.79 10.65
CA GLU A 158 42.92 -6.93 11.62
C GLU A 158 41.91 -5.80 11.43
N LEU A 159 40.66 -6.04 11.81
CA LEU A 159 39.59 -5.05 11.78
C LEU A 159 39.60 -4.21 13.05
N TYR A 160 39.47 -2.89 12.89
CA TYR A 160 39.40 -1.92 13.97
C TYR A 160 38.21 -0.99 13.77
N ALA A 161 37.56 -0.60 14.87
CA ALA A 161 36.57 0.47 14.92
C ALA A 161 37.14 1.66 15.70
N LYS A 162 37.15 2.85 15.08
CA LYS A 162 37.47 4.11 15.74
C LYS A 162 36.20 4.79 16.22
N ASP A 163 36.15 5.18 17.48
CA ASP A 163 35.12 6.07 18.02
C ASP A 163 35.42 7.52 17.63
N MET A 164 34.44 8.22 17.08
CA MET A 164 34.61 9.59 16.57
C MET A 164 34.47 10.66 17.65
N ALA A 165 33.92 10.34 18.82
CA ALA A 165 33.78 11.28 19.92
C ALA A 165 35.08 11.46 20.71
N ASP A 166 35.80 10.37 20.98
CA ASP A 166 37.05 10.40 21.77
C ASP A 166 38.30 9.95 20.99
N GLY A 167 38.14 9.41 19.79
CA GLY A 167 39.23 8.95 18.93
C GLY A 167 39.80 7.58 19.30
N SER A 168 39.20 6.87 20.27
CA SER A 168 39.66 5.56 20.72
C SER A 168 39.53 4.49 19.61
N LEU A 169 40.46 3.54 19.59
CA LEU A 169 40.50 2.43 18.64
C LEU A 169 40.21 1.11 19.35
N THR A 170 39.22 0.38 18.86
CA THR A 170 38.85 -0.97 19.33
C THR A 170 39.22 -1.99 18.27
N ARG A 171 40.04 -2.99 18.62
CA ARG A 171 40.33 -4.13 17.75
C ARG A 171 39.18 -5.14 17.81
N LEU A 172 38.64 -5.51 16.66
CA LEU A 172 37.45 -6.38 16.52
C LEU A 172 37.82 -7.83 16.19
N THR A 173 38.95 -8.06 15.52
CA THR A 173 39.44 -9.39 15.16
C THR A 173 40.82 -9.65 15.77
N ASN A 174 41.16 -10.93 15.97
CA ASN A 174 42.46 -11.33 16.53
C ASN A 174 42.94 -12.67 15.93
N ALA A 175 42.57 -12.93 14.68
CA ALA A 175 42.89 -14.19 14.01
C ALA A 175 43.98 -13.91 12.97
N ARG A 176 45.05 -14.71 12.99
CA ARG A 176 46.10 -14.61 11.97
C ARG A 176 45.49 -14.86 10.59
N GLY A 177 45.66 -13.91 9.69
CA GLY A 177 45.07 -13.91 8.36
C GLY A 177 44.86 -12.50 7.83
N TYR A 178 44.29 -12.41 6.63
CA TYR A 178 43.89 -11.17 6.02
C TYR A 178 42.44 -10.85 6.41
N ASP A 179 42.21 -10.20 7.55
CA ASP A 179 40.87 -9.75 7.95
C ASP A 179 40.60 -8.35 7.41
N ALA A 180 39.81 -8.25 6.33
CA ALA A 180 39.55 -6.99 5.64
C ALA A 180 38.23 -7.01 4.84
N GLU A 181 38.05 -6.01 3.96
CA GLU A 181 36.89 -5.90 3.06
C GLU A 181 35.55 -5.92 3.82
N ALA A 182 35.53 -5.26 4.99
CA ALA A 182 34.41 -5.33 5.91
C ALA A 182 33.37 -4.24 5.67
N SER A 183 32.10 -4.55 5.86
CA SER A 183 30.99 -3.60 5.83
C SER A 183 30.01 -3.85 6.98
N TYR A 184 29.38 -2.80 7.49
CA TYR A 184 28.32 -2.90 8.49
C TYR A 184 26.98 -3.26 7.85
N SER A 185 26.14 -4.00 8.57
CA SER A 185 24.71 -4.13 8.24
C SER A 185 24.01 -2.77 8.33
N PRO A 186 22.89 -2.54 7.62
CA PRO A 186 22.18 -1.25 7.64
C PRO A 186 21.71 -0.83 9.04
N ASP A 187 21.43 -1.78 9.92
CA ASP A 187 21.06 -1.53 11.33
C ASP A 187 22.27 -1.37 12.27
N GLY A 188 23.50 -1.54 11.74
CA GLY A 188 24.76 -1.39 12.48
C GLY A 188 25.10 -2.53 13.43
N LYS A 189 24.31 -3.60 13.47
CA LYS A 189 24.48 -4.68 14.47
C LYS A 189 25.46 -5.77 14.04
N GLN A 190 25.70 -5.94 12.76
CA GLN A 190 26.55 -6.99 12.21
C GLN A 190 27.63 -6.42 11.28
N ILE A 191 28.72 -7.16 11.15
CA ILE A 191 29.80 -6.89 10.20
C ILE A 191 29.98 -8.13 9.34
N VAL A 192 29.97 -7.97 8.02
CA VAL A 192 30.42 -8.99 7.08
C VAL A 192 31.82 -8.61 6.59
N PHE A 193 32.72 -9.58 6.45
CA PHE A 193 34.11 -9.33 6.08
C PHE A 193 34.74 -10.54 5.37
N ALA A 194 35.88 -10.34 4.72
CA ALA A 194 36.64 -11.38 4.03
C ALA A 194 37.85 -11.82 4.87
N SER A 195 38.15 -13.11 4.89
CA SER A 195 39.28 -13.66 5.66
C SER A 195 39.82 -14.98 5.11
N ASN A 196 41.15 -15.14 5.15
CA ASN A 196 41.82 -16.43 4.93
C ASN A 196 42.28 -17.12 6.23
N ARG A 197 41.67 -16.77 7.38
CA ARG A 197 42.02 -17.33 8.70
C ARG A 197 42.05 -18.86 8.76
N GLU A 198 41.23 -19.53 7.95
CA GLU A 198 41.21 -21.01 7.89
C GLU A 198 42.50 -21.60 7.35
N ALA A 199 43.22 -20.86 6.49
CA ALA A 199 44.54 -21.29 6.02
C ALA A 199 45.58 -21.37 7.16
N TYR A 200 45.33 -20.69 8.28
CA TYR A 200 46.22 -20.65 9.44
C TYR A 200 45.70 -21.43 10.65
N SER A 201 44.39 -21.66 10.75
CA SER A 201 43.74 -22.30 11.91
C SER A 201 43.64 -23.82 11.80
N ARG A 202 43.64 -24.39 10.60
CA ARG A 202 43.49 -25.83 10.35
C ARG A 202 44.60 -26.43 9.48
N GLU A 203 44.66 -27.76 9.45
CA GLU A 203 45.56 -28.47 8.54
C GLU A 203 45.02 -28.39 7.10
N LEU A 204 45.85 -27.88 6.20
CA LEU A 204 45.58 -27.83 4.77
C LEU A 204 46.00 -29.13 4.08
N THR A 205 45.23 -29.54 3.07
CA THR A 205 45.64 -30.59 2.13
C THR A 205 46.86 -30.16 1.31
N ASP A 206 47.61 -31.10 0.75
CA ASP A 206 48.79 -30.78 -0.08
C ASP A 206 48.45 -29.87 -1.28
N ARG A 207 47.24 -30.01 -1.82
CA ARG A 207 46.72 -29.15 -2.88
C ARG A 207 46.48 -27.73 -2.39
N GLU A 208 45.77 -27.56 -1.28
CA GLU A 208 45.50 -26.25 -0.68
C GLU A 208 46.79 -25.54 -0.28
N LYS A 209 47.75 -26.25 0.34
CA LYS A 209 49.07 -25.70 0.68
C LYS A 209 49.76 -25.11 -0.54
N LYS A 210 49.81 -25.88 -1.63
CA LYS A 210 50.46 -25.45 -2.88
C LYS A 210 49.77 -24.25 -3.52
N LEU A 211 48.44 -24.19 -3.48
CA LEU A 211 47.68 -23.07 -4.04
C LEU A 211 47.83 -21.81 -3.18
N PHE A 212 47.78 -21.96 -1.86
CA PHE A 212 47.97 -20.88 -0.90
C PHE A 212 49.38 -20.28 -0.93
N GLU A 213 50.42 -21.10 -1.16
CA GLU A 213 51.80 -20.63 -1.37
C GLU A 213 51.96 -19.78 -2.65
N VAL A 214 51.13 -20.03 -3.67
CA VAL A 214 51.15 -19.27 -4.93
C VAL A 214 50.34 -17.99 -4.82
N ASP A 215 49.15 -18.08 -4.23
CA ASP A 215 48.23 -16.96 -4.06
C ASP A 215 47.42 -17.12 -2.75
N PRO A 216 47.74 -16.33 -1.70
CA PRO A 216 47.00 -16.35 -0.45
C PRO A 216 45.51 -15.98 -0.58
N ALA A 217 45.11 -15.33 -1.68
CA ALA A 217 43.72 -14.98 -1.95
C ALA A 217 42.85 -16.22 -2.20
N PHE A 218 43.45 -17.33 -2.65
CA PHE A 218 42.77 -18.58 -2.98
C PHE A 218 41.99 -19.19 -1.80
N MET A 219 42.32 -18.81 -0.58
CA MET A 219 41.72 -19.32 0.65
C MET A 219 40.89 -18.26 1.37
N ILE A 220 40.46 -17.20 0.69
CA ILE A 220 39.63 -16.15 1.30
C ILE A 220 38.17 -16.52 1.18
N ASP A 221 37.52 -16.55 2.35
CA ASP A 221 36.09 -16.75 2.52
C ASP A 221 35.43 -15.55 3.18
N LEU A 222 34.09 -15.52 3.11
CA LEU A 222 33.27 -14.54 3.81
C LEU A 222 32.90 -15.02 5.21
N TYR A 223 32.91 -14.08 6.13
CA TYR A 223 32.52 -14.25 7.52
C TYR A 223 31.55 -13.14 7.93
N ILE A 224 30.72 -13.42 8.92
CA ILE A 224 29.88 -12.45 9.60
C ILE A 224 30.11 -12.51 11.10
N MET A 225 30.01 -11.38 11.77
CA MET A 225 30.13 -11.26 13.23
C MET A 225 29.22 -10.15 13.75
N ASN A 226 29.02 -10.09 15.07
CA ASN A 226 28.39 -8.95 15.72
C ASN A 226 29.30 -7.71 15.63
N ALA A 227 28.72 -6.52 15.68
CA ALA A 227 29.45 -5.25 15.56
C ALA A 227 30.51 -5.01 16.64
N ASP A 228 30.46 -5.75 17.75
CA ASP A 228 31.46 -5.73 18.84
C ASP A 228 32.62 -6.73 18.64
N GLY A 229 32.60 -7.50 17.54
CA GLY A 229 33.60 -8.53 17.21
C GLY A 229 33.26 -9.94 17.72
N SER A 230 32.14 -10.13 18.41
CA SER A 230 31.69 -11.45 18.90
C SER A 230 30.94 -12.27 17.83
N ASP A 231 30.71 -13.56 18.11
CA ASP A 231 29.94 -14.50 17.26
C ASP A 231 30.39 -14.60 15.79
N VAL A 232 31.70 -14.67 15.58
CA VAL A 232 32.24 -14.87 14.22
C VAL A 232 31.79 -16.20 13.62
N ARG A 233 31.19 -16.15 12.43
CA ARG A 233 30.67 -17.29 11.67
C ARG A 233 31.09 -17.22 10.20
N ARG A 234 31.56 -18.33 9.66
CA ARG A 234 31.89 -18.48 8.22
C ARG A 234 30.62 -18.61 7.38
N LEU A 235 30.57 -17.94 6.23
CA LEU A 235 29.44 -17.95 5.29
C LEU A 235 29.74 -18.73 4.00
N THR A 236 30.99 -18.75 3.55
CA THR A 236 31.42 -19.44 2.32
C THR A 236 32.56 -20.40 2.60
N ASP A 237 32.68 -21.46 1.79
CA ASP A 237 33.74 -22.46 1.92
C ASP A 237 34.18 -23.10 0.60
N GLU A 238 33.87 -22.46 -0.52
CA GLU A 238 34.18 -22.97 -1.86
C GLU A 238 35.61 -22.60 -2.29
N PRO A 239 36.33 -23.45 -3.06
CA PRO A 239 37.67 -23.14 -3.53
C PRO A 239 37.73 -21.90 -4.43
N GLY A 240 38.55 -20.92 -4.06
CA GLY A 240 38.69 -19.66 -4.78
C GLY A 240 38.68 -18.47 -3.83
N TYR A 241 38.59 -17.27 -4.41
CA TYR A 241 38.54 -16.03 -3.64
C TYR A 241 37.11 -15.49 -3.61
N ASP A 242 36.50 -15.49 -2.42
CA ASP A 242 35.28 -14.75 -2.13
C ASP A 242 35.58 -13.45 -1.38
N GLY A 243 35.26 -12.29 -1.97
CA GLY A 243 35.64 -11.00 -1.37
C GLY A 243 34.69 -9.85 -1.66
N GLY A 244 34.88 -8.74 -0.93
CA GLY A 244 34.10 -7.51 -1.03
C GLY A 244 32.62 -7.72 -0.74
N PRO A 245 32.26 -8.28 0.43
CA PRO A 245 30.87 -8.47 0.81
C PRO A 245 30.20 -7.14 1.19
N PHE A 246 29.02 -6.89 0.65
CA PHE A 246 28.16 -5.76 1.03
C PHE A 246 26.73 -6.22 1.29
N PHE A 247 26.12 -5.67 2.33
CA PHE A 247 24.70 -5.87 2.61
C PHE A 247 23.81 -5.14 1.60
N SER A 248 22.63 -5.69 1.33
CA SER A 248 21.52 -4.94 0.73
C SER A 248 20.99 -3.88 1.71
N ALA A 249 20.33 -2.84 1.19
CA ALA A 249 19.84 -1.72 2.01
C ALA A 249 18.81 -2.13 3.08
N ASP A 250 18.04 -3.20 2.83
CA ASP A 250 17.10 -3.81 3.78
C ASP A 250 17.77 -4.79 4.77
N GLY A 251 19.06 -5.07 4.61
CA GLY A 251 19.82 -6.01 5.42
C GLY A 251 19.48 -7.48 5.20
N SER A 252 18.67 -7.82 4.19
CA SER A 252 18.21 -9.21 3.97
C SER A 252 19.21 -10.06 3.19
N ARG A 253 20.09 -9.45 2.39
CA ARG A 253 21.05 -10.11 1.50
C ARG A 253 22.45 -9.55 1.64
N ILE A 254 23.42 -10.35 1.20
CA ILE A 254 24.84 -10.00 1.02
C ILE A 254 25.19 -10.26 -0.45
N CYS A 255 25.87 -9.33 -1.11
CA CYS A 255 26.50 -9.54 -2.42
C CYS A 255 28.02 -9.57 -2.31
N TRP A 256 28.69 -10.32 -3.18
CA TRP A 256 30.14 -10.42 -3.22
C TRP A 256 30.64 -10.84 -4.60
N ARG A 257 31.97 -10.80 -4.79
CA ARG A 257 32.63 -11.40 -5.96
C ARG A 257 33.19 -12.78 -5.62
N ARG A 258 33.06 -13.73 -6.53
CA ARG A 258 33.70 -15.05 -6.45
C ARG A 258 34.62 -15.27 -7.64
N PHE A 259 35.88 -15.58 -7.38
CA PHE A 259 36.82 -15.98 -8.42
C PHE A 259 36.66 -17.45 -8.77
N ALA A 260 36.83 -17.76 -10.06
CA ALA A 260 37.03 -19.14 -10.48
C ALA A 260 38.35 -19.68 -9.90
N GLU A 261 38.43 -21.00 -9.72
CA GLU A 261 39.59 -21.66 -9.11
C GLU A 261 40.94 -21.31 -9.79
N ASN A 262 40.92 -21.03 -11.09
CA ASN A 262 42.12 -20.66 -11.85
C ASN A 262 42.50 -19.17 -11.74
N GLY A 263 41.73 -18.36 -11.00
CA GLY A 263 41.92 -16.92 -10.81
C GLY A 263 41.69 -16.05 -12.04
N ALA A 264 41.24 -16.62 -13.17
CA ALA A 264 41.18 -15.91 -14.45
C ALA A 264 39.90 -15.09 -14.65
N THR A 265 38.80 -15.49 -14.00
CA THR A 265 37.48 -14.86 -14.10
C THR A 265 36.87 -14.71 -12.72
N ALA A 266 36.00 -13.73 -12.55
CA ALA A 266 35.22 -13.56 -11.33
C ALA A 266 33.79 -13.17 -11.68
N GLU A 267 32.86 -13.55 -10.82
CA GLU A 267 31.43 -13.32 -11.01
C GLU A 267 30.79 -12.80 -9.73
N VAL A 268 29.68 -12.08 -9.89
CA VAL A 268 28.92 -11.52 -8.78
C VAL A 268 27.93 -12.55 -8.27
N TYR A 269 27.85 -12.69 -6.96
CA TYR A 269 26.91 -13.58 -6.26
C TYR A 269 26.11 -12.81 -5.21
N SER A 270 24.96 -13.37 -4.80
CA SER A 270 24.22 -12.94 -3.61
C SER A 270 23.74 -14.11 -2.76
N MET A 271 23.50 -13.87 -1.47
CA MET A 271 23.00 -14.85 -0.48
C MET A 271 22.25 -14.13 0.62
N LYS A 272 21.50 -14.86 1.45
CA LYS A 272 20.94 -14.35 2.71
C LYS A 272 22.04 -14.18 3.77
N THR A 273 21.77 -13.37 4.80
CA THR A 273 22.72 -13.12 5.90
C THR A 273 23.05 -14.36 6.74
N ASP A 274 22.20 -15.39 6.69
CA ASP A 274 22.47 -16.71 7.29
C ASP A 274 23.41 -17.59 6.43
N GLY A 275 23.78 -17.17 5.22
CA GLY A 275 24.62 -17.92 4.27
C GLY A 275 23.84 -18.82 3.32
N THR A 276 22.51 -18.84 3.39
CA THR A 276 21.66 -19.65 2.50
C THR A 276 21.24 -18.88 1.23
N ASP A 277 20.58 -19.56 0.30
CA ASP A 277 20.01 -18.95 -0.92
C ASP A 277 21.06 -18.27 -1.84
N VAL A 278 22.20 -18.95 -1.99
CA VAL A 278 23.31 -18.51 -2.86
C VAL A 278 22.89 -18.50 -4.33
N THR A 279 22.97 -17.33 -4.97
CA THR A 279 22.59 -17.10 -6.37
C THR A 279 23.73 -16.41 -7.13
N ARG A 280 24.14 -16.95 -8.28
CA ARG A 280 25.08 -16.29 -9.21
C ARG A 280 24.32 -15.27 -10.05
N LEU A 281 24.75 -14.01 -10.02
CA LEU A 281 24.09 -12.92 -10.74
C LEU A 281 24.70 -12.63 -12.11
N THR A 282 26.00 -12.92 -12.31
CA THR A 282 26.68 -12.69 -13.61
C THR A 282 27.31 -13.96 -14.17
N ASP A 283 27.31 -14.09 -15.50
CA ASP A 283 28.03 -15.12 -16.26
C ASP A 283 28.69 -14.51 -17.51
N ILE A 284 29.69 -13.66 -17.28
CA ILE A 284 30.30 -12.84 -18.34
C ILE A 284 31.55 -13.51 -18.92
N GLY A 285 32.19 -14.41 -18.17
CA GLY A 285 33.47 -15.02 -18.58
C GLY A 285 34.63 -14.02 -18.58
N ALA A 286 34.50 -12.94 -17.81
CA ALA A 286 35.50 -11.91 -17.59
C ALA A 286 35.69 -11.70 -16.08
N MET A 287 36.47 -10.71 -15.67
CA MET A 287 36.54 -10.30 -14.26
C MET A 287 35.33 -9.43 -13.96
N SER A 288 34.39 -9.90 -13.13
CA SER A 288 33.27 -9.10 -12.59
C SER A 288 33.48 -8.95 -11.08
N TRP A 289 33.67 -7.73 -10.60
CA TRP A 289 34.09 -7.48 -9.23
C TRP A 289 33.60 -6.14 -8.66
N ALA A 290 33.75 -5.96 -7.34
CA ALA A 290 33.24 -4.82 -6.57
C ALA A 290 31.74 -4.55 -6.81
N PRO A 291 30.85 -5.54 -6.54
CA PRO A 291 29.42 -5.32 -6.64
C PRO A 291 28.92 -4.41 -5.51
N TYR A 292 27.89 -3.62 -5.78
CA TYR A 292 27.22 -2.80 -4.78
C TYR A 292 25.73 -2.68 -5.11
N PHE A 293 24.87 -2.85 -4.11
CA PHE A 293 23.42 -2.74 -4.30
C PHE A 293 22.99 -1.30 -4.55
N HIS A 294 22.05 -1.10 -5.46
CA HIS A 294 21.25 0.12 -5.45
C HIS A 294 20.31 0.12 -4.23
N PRO A 295 20.04 1.26 -3.57
CA PRO A 295 19.15 1.31 -2.40
C PRO A 295 17.75 0.73 -2.62
N SER A 296 17.26 0.71 -3.87
CA SER A 296 15.98 0.08 -4.21
C SER A 296 15.97 -1.45 -4.08
N GLY A 297 17.13 -2.11 -4.03
CA GLY A 297 17.24 -3.58 -3.98
C GLY A 297 16.99 -4.31 -5.31
N GLU A 298 16.56 -3.61 -6.36
CA GLU A 298 16.16 -4.20 -7.65
C GLU A 298 17.36 -4.66 -8.52
N TYR A 299 18.52 -4.00 -8.36
CA TYR A 299 19.72 -4.28 -9.15
C TYR A 299 21.00 -3.90 -8.40
N LEU A 300 22.12 -4.35 -8.93
CA LEU A 300 23.46 -4.03 -8.45
C LEU A 300 24.25 -3.35 -9.56
N ILE A 301 25.24 -2.54 -9.15
CA ILE A 301 26.31 -2.07 -10.01
C ILE A 301 27.58 -2.85 -9.71
N PHE A 302 28.41 -3.12 -10.71
CA PHE A 302 29.68 -3.83 -10.56
C PHE A 302 30.68 -3.36 -11.62
N THR A 303 31.93 -3.78 -11.48
CA THR A 303 33.02 -3.45 -12.40
C THR A 303 33.38 -4.67 -13.24
N THR A 304 33.62 -4.51 -14.55
CA THR A 304 34.14 -5.59 -15.38
C THR A 304 35.18 -5.18 -16.42
N ASN A 305 36.10 -6.10 -16.74
CA ASN A 305 37.11 -5.94 -17.78
C ASN A 305 36.73 -6.57 -19.13
N LYS A 306 35.42 -6.71 -19.39
CA LYS A 306 34.85 -7.31 -20.61
C LYS A 306 35.43 -6.77 -21.92
N HIS A 307 35.92 -5.52 -21.93
CA HIS A 307 36.44 -4.84 -23.13
C HIS A 307 37.96 -4.84 -23.25
N GLY A 308 38.67 -5.56 -22.36
CA GLY A 308 40.11 -5.72 -22.43
C GLY A 308 40.74 -5.77 -21.05
N PHE A 309 41.88 -6.47 -20.95
CA PHE A 309 42.54 -6.75 -19.66
C PHE A 309 42.84 -5.49 -18.82
N ALA A 310 43.13 -4.36 -19.48
CA ALA A 310 43.43 -3.08 -18.83
C ALA A 310 42.26 -2.08 -18.85
N ASN A 311 41.10 -2.45 -19.41
CA ASN A 311 39.93 -1.59 -19.52
C ASN A 311 38.81 -2.08 -18.60
N PHE A 312 38.62 -1.42 -17.46
CA PHE A 312 37.59 -1.72 -16.49
C PHE A 312 36.48 -0.68 -16.55
N GLU A 313 35.24 -1.15 -16.62
CA GLU A 313 34.06 -0.30 -16.74
C GLU A 313 32.93 -0.75 -15.83
N LEU A 314 32.03 0.18 -15.55
CA LEU A 314 30.88 -0.05 -14.70
C LEU A 314 29.73 -0.69 -15.49
N TYR A 315 29.07 -1.65 -14.86
CA TYR A 315 27.95 -2.40 -15.41
C TYR A 315 26.86 -2.61 -14.34
N LEU A 316 25.61 -2.74 -14.78
CA LEU A 316 24.48 -3.12 -13.94
C LEU A 316 24.08 -4.56 -14.17
N VAL A 317 23.55 -5.22 -13.15
CA VAL A 317 22.89 -6.52 -13.24
C VAL A 317 21.69 -6.57 -12.31
N ARG A 318 20.63 -7.28 -12.69
CA ARG A 318 19.43 -7.42 -11.86
C ARG A 318 19.74 -8.21 -10.59
N ALA A 319 19.10 -7.85 -9.48
CA ALA A 319 19.30 -8.52 -8.20
C ALA A 319 18.73 -9.95 -8.17
N ASP A 320 17.78 -10.25 -9.05
CA ASP A 320 17.25 -11.60 -9.29
C ASP A 320 18.13 -12.47 -10.22
N GLY A 321 19.23 -11.91 -10.73
CA GLY A 321 20.16 -12.59 -11.65
C GLY A 321 19.60 -12.84 -13.05
N GLN A 322 18.44 -12.27 -13.39
CA GLN A 322 17.87 -12.37 -14.73
C GLN A 322 18.43 -11.30 -15.67
N GLY A 323 18.22 -11.49 -16.97
CA GLY A 323 18.58 -10.50 -18.00
C GLY A 323 20.08 -10.36 -18.27
N GLU A 324 20.41 -9.48 -19.20
CA GLU A 324 21.80 -9.20 -19.59
C GLU A 324 22.36 -7.99 -18.86
N PRO A 325 23.62 -8.00 -18.42
CA PRO A 325 24.24 -6.84 -17.81
C PRO A 325 24.29 -5.60 -18.72
N VAL A 326 23.98 -4.43 -18.16
CA VAL A 326 23.91 -3.15 -18.88
C VAL A 326 25.17 -2.33 -18.62
N ARG A 327 25.83 -1.84 -19.67
CA ARG A 327 27.04 -0.99 -19.54
C ARG A 327 26.68 0.42 -19.10
N VAL A 328 27.42 0.94 -18.12
CA VAL A 328 27.25 2.29 -17.55
C VAL A 328 28.32 3.25 -18.07
N THR A 329 29.59 2.89 -17.97
CA THR A 329 30.71 3.76 -18.42
C THR A 329 31.34 3.29 -19.72
N TYR A 330 31.87 4.25 -20.47
CA TYR A 330 32.44 4.04 -21.82
C TYR A 330 33.85 4.65 -21.95
N THR A 331 34.53 4.88 -20.83
CA THR A 331 35.81 5.58 -20.78
C THR A 331 36.96 4.57 -20.71
N ASP A 332 37.87 4.61 -21.68
CA ASP A 332 39.07 3.78 -21.68
C ASP A 332 39.91 3.99 -20.40
N GLY A 333 40.23 2.89 -19.73
CA GLY A 333 41.11 2.87 -18.57
C GLY A 333 40.49 2.14 -17.40
N PHE A 334 40.37 2.82 -16.27
CA PHE A 334 39.80 2.25 -15.07
C PHE A 334 38.64 3.10 -14.61
N ASP A 335 37.44 2.53 -14.64
CA ASP A 335 36.30 2.89 -13.81
C ASP A 335 35.94 1.67 -12.96
N GLY A 336 35.97 1.81 -11.64
CA GLY A 336 35.65 0.70 -10.76
C GLY A 336 35.36 1.14 -9.34
N LEU A 337 35.10 0.18 -8.46
CA LEU A 337 34.70 0.41 -7.06
C LEU A 337 33.47 1.34 -6.96
N PRO A 338 32.37 1.02 -7.68
CA PRO A 338 31.16 1.84 -7.67
C PRO A 338 30.42 1.71 -6.34
N VAL A 339 29.89 2.83 -5.86
CA VAL A 339 29.09 2.90 -4.63
C VAL A 339 27.92 3.86 -4.86
N PHE A 340 26.70 3.37 -4.71
CA PHE A 340 25.51 4.25 -4.67
C PHE A 340 25.46 4.97 -3.33
N LEU A 341 25.10 6.25 -3.35
CA LEU A 341 24.80 6.97 -2.12
C LEU A 341 23.45 6.51 -1.56
N PRO A 342 23.18 6.69 -0.26
CA PRO A 342 21.93 6.23 0.37
C PRO A 342 20.66 6.81 -0.25
N ASP A 343 20.76 7.98 -0.89
CA ASP A 343 19.63 8.63 -1.58
C ASP A 343 19.17 7.91 -2.86
N GLY A 344 19.97 6.99 -3.42
CA GLY A 344 19.68 6.30 -4.69
C GLY A 344 19.72 7.20 -5.93
N THR A 345 20.09 8.47 -5.78
CA THR A 345 20.13 9.46 -6.88
C THR A 345 21.55 9.92 -7.21
N HIS A 346 22.55 9.44 -6.48
CA HIS A 346 23.96 9.69 -6.80
C HIS A 346 24.78 8.39 -6.84
N LEU A 347 25.77 8.38 -7.74
CA LEU A 347 26.76 7.32 -7.88
C LEU A 347 28.16 7.89 -7.68
N SER A 348 28.95 7.20 -6.85
CA SER A 348 30.39 7.42 -6.70
C SER A 348 31.18 6.26 -7.31
N TRP A 349 32.35 6.53 -7.87
CA TRP A 349 33.28 5.49 -8.35
C TRP A 349 34.71 6.00 -8.45
N THR A 350 35.67 5.08 -8.44
CA THR A 350 37.08 5.39 -8.70
C THR A 350 37.36 5.39 -10.20
N SER A 351 38.00 6.45 -10.70
CA SER A 351 38.39 6.56 -12.10
C SER A 351 39.79 7.12 -12.31
N ASN A 352 40.47 6.66 -13.38
CA ASN A 352 41.73 7.24 -13.86
C ASN A 352 41.55 8.17 -15.08
N ARG A 353 40.34 8.68 -15.30
CA ARG A 353 40.00 9.53 -16.44
C ARG A 353 40.66 10.92 -16.46
N ASN A 354 41.28 11.36 -15.36
CA ASN A 354 42.02 12.63 -15.34
C ASN A 354 43.26 12.63 -16.25
N GLU A 355 43.78 13.84 -16.55
CA GLU A 355 44.95 14.04 -17.42
C GLU A 355 46.20 13.30 -16.93
N LYS A 356 46.35 13.13 -15.62
CA LYS A 356 47.49 12.46 -14.98
C LYS A 356 47.37 10.94 -14.94
N LYS A 357 46.24 10.38 -15.39
CA LYS A 357 45.91 8.94 -15.31
C LYS A 357 46.03 8.35 -13.90
N GLN A 358 45.77 9.17 -12.88
CA GLN A 358 45.78 8.77 -11.48
C GLN A 358 44.38 8.31 -11.06
N SER A 359 44.25 7.20 -10.33
CA SER A 359 42.96 6.79 -9.75
C SER A 359 42.50 7.79 -8.71
N GLN A 360 41.33 8.39 -8.91
CA GLN A 360 40.68 9.34 -8.01
C GLN A 360 39.18 9.05 -7.95
N ILE A 361 38.50 9.50 -6.90
CA ILE A 361 37.06 9.28 -6.72
C ILE A 361 36.28 10.37 -7.47
N TYR A 362 35.24 9.96 -8.17
CA TYR A 362 34.29 10.77 -8.90
C TYR A 362 32.89 10.53 -8.36
N MET A 363 32.02 11.53 -8.50
CA MET A 363 30.61 11.47 -8.16
C MET A 363 29.77 12.08 -9.28
N ALA A 364 28.59 11.52 -9.52
CA ALA A 364 27.64 11.96 -10.54
C ALA A 364 26.20 11.80 -10.04
N ASP A 365 25.30 12.56 -10.65
CA ASP A 365 23.86 12.33 -10.54
C ASP A 365 23.55 11.03 -11.29
N TRP A 366 22.76 10.15 -10.67
CA TRP A 366 22.37 8.84 -11.18
C TRP A 366 20.92 8.86 -11.69
N ASN A 367 20.71 8.33 -12.89
CA ASN A 367 19.37 8.16 -13.47
C ASN A 367 18.85 6.76 -13.19
N HIS A 368 18.13 6.61 -12.06
CA HIS A 368 17.56 5.33 -11.63
C HIS A 368 16.53 4.78 -12.63
N GLU A 369 15.70 5.62 -13.21
CA GLU A 369 14.62 5.21 -14.12
C GLU A 369 15.18 4.64 -15.42
N ALA A 370 16.16 5.33 -16.02
CA ALA A 370 16.86 4.83 -17.20
C ALA A 370 17.59 3.50 -16.92
N ALA A 371 18.05 3.28 -15.68
CA ALA A 371 18.64 2.01 -15.27
C ALA A 371 17.61 0.89 -15.24
N LEU A 372 16.43 1.13 -14.65
CA LEU A 372 15.33 0.17 -14.63
C LEU A 372 14.86 -0.19 -16.05
N GLU A 373 14.71 0.81 -16.93
CA GLU A 373 14.33 0.60 -18.34
C GLU A 373 15.33 -0.29 -19.06
N LYS A 374 16.62 0.04 -18.97
CA LYS A 374 17.67 -0.72 -19.65
C LYS A 374 17.80 -2.15 -19.12
N LEU A 375 17.49 -2.39 -17.86
CA LEU A 375 17.48 -3.72 -17.25
C LEU A 375 16.18 -4.50 -17.53
N GLY A 376 15.21 -3.93 -18.24
CA GLY A 376 13.88 -4.52 -18.40
C GLY A 376 13.20 -4.77 -17.05
N LEU A 377 13.57 -3.98 -16.04
CA LEU A 377 12.93 -3.91 -14.73
C LEU A 377 11.79 -2.88 -14.73
N THR A 378 11.61 -2.14 -15.83
CA THR A 378 10.32 -1.58 -16.18
C THR A 378 9.36 -2.73 -16.38
N ASN A 379 8.69 -3.13 -15.30
CA ASN A 379 7.45 -3.87 -15.42
C ASN A 379 6.61 -3.13 -16.47
N SER A 380 5.88 -3.88 -17.30
CA SER A 380 4.84 -3.38 -18.19
C SER A 380 3.64 -2.76 -17.42
N ASP A 381 3.93 -2.12 -16.29
CA ASP A 381 3.11 -1.40 -15.33
C ASP A 381 3.72 0.00 -15.05
N ASP A 382 4.64 0.48 -15.91
CA ASP A 382 5.39 1.73 -15.71
C ASP A 382 4.53 2.98 -15.95
N THR A 383 3.68 3.23 -14.96
CA THR A 383 3.06 4.50 -14.62
C THR A 383 3.61 5.04 -13.29
N ARG A 384 4.40 4.24 -12.54
CA ARG A 384 4.98 4.62 -11.24
C ARG A 384 5.99 5.76 -11.35
N THR A 385 6.67 5.89 -12.49
CA THR A 385 7.65 6.94 -12.75
C THR A 385 6.97 8.30 -12.94
N GLU A 386 6.00 8.39 -13.85
CA GLU A 386 5.20 9.62 -14.07
C GLU A 386 4.43 10.06 -12.82
N ASP A 387 3.88 9.10 -12.07
CA ASP A 387 3.09 9.36 -10.87
C ASP A 387 3.97 9.90 -9.72
N ARG A 388 5.20 9.38 -9.56
CA ARG A 388 6.19 9.86 -8.59
C ARG A 388 6.71 11.24 -8.99
N GLU A 389 7.06 11.44 -10.26
CA GLU A 389 7.46 12.75 -10.78
C GLU A 389 6.37 13.80 -10.58
N ALA A 390 5.11 13.46 -10.87
CA ALA A 390 3.96 14.32 -10.63
C ALA A 390 3.80 14.66 -9.14
N ALA A 391 3.99 13.70 -8.24
CA ALA A 391 3.96 13.94 -6.80
C ALA A 391 5.07 14.89 -6.34
N ILE A 392 6.30 14.67 -6.78
CA ILE A 392 7.45 15.53 -6.45
C ILE A 392 7.26 16.93 -7.03
N ALA A 393 6.79 17.05 -8.27
CA ALA A 393 6.50 18.33 -8.91
C ALA A 393 5.38 19.09 -8.17
N SER A 394 4.34 18.38 -7.74
CA SER A 394 3.29 18.95 -6.88
C SER A 394 3.87 19.46 -5.57
N ALA A 395 4.72 18.69 -4.88
CA ALA A 395 5.32 19.07 -3.60
C ALA A 395 6.27 20.26 -3.71
N GLN A 396 7.02 20.36 -4.82
CA GLN A 396 7.89 21.51 -5.10
C GLN A 396 7.09 22.78 -5.44
N SER A 397 5.87 22.62 -5.96
CA SER A 397 5.01 23.72 -6.41
C SER A 397 4.03 24.19 -5.32
N SER A 398 3.75 23.35 -4.32
CA SER A 398 2.86 23.69 -3.21
C SER A 398 3.59 24.47 -2.11
N LYS A 399 2.80 25.21 -1.33
CA LYS A 399 3.28 25.96 -0.17
C LYS A 399 2.48 25.54 1.05
N PRO A 400 3.09 25.53 2.26
CA PRO A 400 2.43 25.14 3.51
C PRO A 400 1.47 26.22 4.04
N GLU A 401 0.67 26.82 3.17
CA GLU A 401 -0.27 27.91 3.43
C GLU A 401 -1.73 27.50 3.18
N PHE A 402 -1.97 26.23 2.80
CA PHE A 402 -3.29 25.70 2.41
C PHE A 402 -3.85 26.43 1.20
N ALA A 403 -3.09 26.52 0.10
CA ALA A 403 -3.56 27.26 -1.06
C ALA A 403 -4.62 26.44 -1.83
N PRO A 404 -5.75 27.05 -2.26
CA PRO A 404 -6.76 26.35 -3.07
C PRO A 404 -6.17 25.75 -4.36
N THR A 405 -5.12 26.36 -4.91
CA THR A 405 -4.39 25.86 -6.09
C THR A 405 -3.64 24.56 -5.80
N ASP A 406 -3.20 24.34 -4.57
CA ASP A 406 -2.47 23.13 -4.17
C ASP A 406 -3.45 21.96 -4.07
N VAL A 407 -4.60 22.19 -3.41
CA VAL A 407 -5.75 21.27 -3.41
C VAL A 407 -6.16 20.91 -4.85
N MET A 408 -6.30 21.91 -5.72
CA MET A 408 -6.69 21.68 -7.11
C MET A 408 -5.70 20.79 -7.87
N ARG A 409 -4.39 20.91 -7.63
CA ARG A 409 -3.38 20.01 -8.25
C ARG A 409 -3.55 18.56 -7.81
N HIS A 410 -3.80 18.34 -6.52
CA HIS A 410 -4.05 16.99 -5.99
C HIS A 410 -5.32 16.38 -6.59
N VAL A 411 -6.42 17.14 -6.63
CA VAL A 411 -7.68 16.68 -7.22
C VAL A 411 -7.52 16.42 -8.72
N ASP A 412 -6.86 17.33 -9.47
CA ASP A 412 -6.64 17.16 -10.91
C ASP A 412 -5.91 15.83 -11.20
N TYR A 413 -4.83 15.56 -10.46
CA TYR A 413 -4.11 14.30 -10.61
C TYR A 413 -5.00 13.09 -10.27
N LEU A 414 -5.66 13.11 -9.11
CA LEU A 414 -6.44 11.96 -8.63
C LEU A 414 -7.65 11.67 -9.53
N THR A 415 -8.18 12.67 -10.24
CA THR A 415 -9.36 12.53 -11.11
C THR A 415 -9.01 12.34 -12.58
N ARG A 416 -7.75 12.04 -12.92
CA ARG A 416 -7.38 11.80 -14.31
C ARG A 416 -8.08 10.55 -14.89
N PRO A 417 -8.55 10.60 -16.15
CA PRO A 417 -9.25 9.47 -16.77
C PRO A 417 -8.44 8.16 -16.84
N ASP A 418 -7.11 8.25 -16.91
CA ASP A 418 -6.20 7.10 -16.95
C ASP A 418 -6.03 6.38 -15.59
N LEU A 419 -6.47 7.01 -14.49
CA LEU A 419 -6.66 6.35 -13.19
C LEU A 419 -7.96 5.53 -13.13
N GLY A 420 -8.81 5.59 -14.16
CA GLY A 420 -9.93 4.66 -14.37
C GLY A 420 -10.96 4.61 -13.23
N GLY A 421 -11.06 5.65 -12.42
CA GLY A 421 -11.95 5.74 -11.26
C GLY A 421 -11.49 4.97 -10.02
N ARG A 422 -10.20 4.58 -9.97
CA ARG A 422 -9.49 4.11 -8.77
C ARG A 422 -10.20 3.00 -7.98
N LEU A 423 -10.82 2.04 -8.66
CA LEU A 423 -11.40 0.89 -7.96
C LEU A 423 -10.31 0.08 -7.25
N THR A 424 -10.57 -0.31 -6.00
CA THR A 424 -9.66 -1.09 -5.17
C THR A 424 -9.02 -2.25 -5.93
N GLY A 425 -7.68 -2.36 -5.86
CA GLY A 425 -6.89 -3.41 -6.50
C GLY A 425 -6.66 -3.23 -8.01
N THR A 426 -7.24 -2.22 -8.65
CA THR A 426 -6.99 -1.91 -10.07
C THR A 426 -5.65 -1.18 -10.27
N PRO A 427 -5.10 -1.18 -11.49
CA PRO A 427 -3.90 -0.37 -11.79
C PRO A 427 -4.07 1.11 -11.42
N GLY A 428 -5.25 1.69 -11.66
CA GLY A 428 -5.52 3.09 -11.34
C GLY A 428 -5.48 3.42 -9.84
N GLU A 429 -5.95 2.50 -8.98
CA GLU A 429 -5.81 2.66 -7.52
C GLU A 429 -4.34 2.53 -7.08
N LYS A 430 -3.57 1.61 -7.68
CA LYS A 430 -2.14 1.48 -7.40
C LYS A 430 -1.34 2.73 -7.81
N ARG A 431 -1.74 3.38 -8.89
CA ARG A 431 -1.17 4.66 -9.32
C ARG A 431 -1.48 5.80 -8.34
N ALA A 432 -2.74 5.91 -7.92
CA ALA A 432 -3.17 6.91 -6.96
C ALA A 432 -2.48 6.74 -5.59
N THR A 433 -2.41 5.52 -5.07
CA THR A 433 -1.68 5.20 -3.83
C THR A 433 -0.17 5.41 -3.97
N GLY A 434 0.39 5.18 -5.16
CA GLY A 434 1.79 5.52 -5.48
C GLY A 434 2.07 7.02 -5.39
N TYR A 435 1.20 7.86 -5.97
CA TYR A 435 1.28 9.32 -5.88
C TYR A 435 1.22 9.83 -4.43
N VAL A 436 0.27 9.32 -3.64
CA VAL A 436 0.13 9.70 -2.21
C VAL A 436 1.41 9.36 -1.44
N ALA A 437 1.94 8.14 -1.61
CA ALA A 437 3.18 7.72 -0.95
C ALA A 437 4.38 8.59 -1.36
N ALA A 438 4.56 8.84 -2.65
CA ALA A 438 5.64 9.67 -3.18
C ALA A 438 5.57 11.12 -2.70
N TYR A 439 4.36 11.69 -2.60
CA TYR A 439 4.17 13.05 -2.08
C TYR A 439 4.58 13.11 -0.61
N LEU A 440 4.12 12.17 0.23
CA LEU A 440 4.47 12.13 1.65
C LEU A 440 5.96 11.90 1.88
N GLU A 441 6.58 11.01 1.10
CA GLU A 441 8.03 10.80 1.11
C GLU A 441 8.81 12.09 0.79
N SER A 442 8.37 12.85 -0.22
CA SER A 442 9.01 14.12 -0.59
C SER A 442 8.96 15.20 0.50
N LEU A 443 8.03 15.06 1.46
CA LEU A 443 7.89 15.92 2.63
C LEU A 443 8.74 15.45 3.83
N GLY A 444 9.45 14.32 3.70
CA GLY A 444 10.29 13.74 4.74
C GLY A 444 9.53 12.83 5.72
N PHE A 445 8.35 12.33 5.36
CA PHE A 445 7.73 11.23 6.10
C PHE A 445 8.56 9.96 5.90
N LEU A 446 8.49 9.05 6.87
CA LEU A 446 9.10 7.72 6.83
C LEU A 446 8.05 6.67 6.43
N PRO A 447 8.46 5.57 5.78
CA PRO A 447 7.57 4.44 5.53
C PRO A 447 7.11 3.80 6.85
N ALA A 448 5.81 3.49 6.95
CA ALA A 448 5.22 2.89 8.15
C ALA A 448 4.23 1.75 7.84
N GLY A 449 4.27 1.23 6.61
CA GLY A 449 3.58 0.01 6.18
C GLY A 449 4.42 -1.25 6.41
N GLU A 450 4.13 -2.29 5.63
CA GLU A 450 4.79 -3.60 5.75
C GLU A 450 6.24 -3.53 5.24
N ASN A 451 7.14 -4.26 5.92
CA ASN A 451 8.54 -4.45 5.50
C ASN A 451 9.32 -3.16 5.21
N GLY A 452 9.07 -2.09 5.96
CA GLY A 452 9.74 -0.80 5.75
C GLY A 452 9.28 -0.06 4.49
N THR A 453 8.12 -0.40 3.94
CA THR A 453 7.51 0.30 2.80
C THR A 453 6.41 1.25 3.26
N TYR A 454 5.91 2.11 2.36
CA TYR A 454 4.72 2.93 2.61
C TYR A 454 3.41 2.15 2.51
N PHE A 455 3.44 0.85 2.18
CA PHE A 455 2.25 0.13 1.77
C PHE A 455 1.88 -0.97 2.75
N GLN A 456 0.59 -1.10 3.03
CA GLN A 456 0.05 -2.27 3.72
C GLN A 456 -0.99 -2.94 2.82
N ASN A 457 -0.73 -4.20 2.45
CA ASN A 457 -1.62 -4.94 1.58
C ASN A 457 -2.71 -5.66 2.39
N PHE A 458 -3.89 -5.79 1.79
CA PHE A 458 -5.00 -6.55 2.37
C PHE A 458 -5.77 -7.29 1.27
N GLU A 459 -6.38 -8.41 1.64
CA GLU A 459 -7.24 -9.16 0.74
C GLU A 459 -8.68 -8.67 0.87
N PHE A 460 -9.37 -8.56 -0.26
CA PHE A 460 -10.79 -8.24 -0.28
C PHE A 460 -11.52 -9.13 -1.30
N PRO A 461 -12.85 -9.32 -1.14
CA PRO A 461 -13.65 -10.01 -2.15
C PRO A 461 -13.67 -9.19 -3.45
N ALA A 462 -12.99 -9.64 -4.50
CA ALA A 462 -13.01 -9.01 -5.84
C ALA A 462 -14.19 -9.51 -6.68
N GLY A 463 -15.26 -9.88 -5.99
CA GLY A 463 -16.48 -10.36 -6.57
C GLY A 463 -16.52 -11.85 -6.89
N SER A 464 -17.61 -12.27 -7.51
CA SER A 464 -17.85 -13.67 -7.87
C SER A 464 -18.35 -13.79 -9.31
N VAL A 465 -18.07 -14.94 -9.92
CA VAL A 465 -18.61 -15.31 -11.23
C VAL A 465 -19.15 -16.73 -11.18
N LEU A 466 -20.18 -16.99 -11.98
CA LEU A 466 -20.69 -18.35 -12.16
C LEU A 466 -19.64 -19.20 -12.87
N GLY A 467 -19.35 -20.38 -12.33
CA GLY A 467 -18.49 -21.38 -12.94
C GLY A 467 -19.18 -22.14 -14.07
N ASP A 468 -18.38 -22.86 -14.84
CA ASP A 468 -18.83 -23.55 -16.06
C ASP A 468 -19.65 -24.83 -15.75
N SER A 469 -19.56 -25.34 -14.52
CA SER A 469 -20.27 -26.55 -14.08
C SER A 469 -21.71 -26.32 -13.62
N ASN A 470 -22.21 -25.07 -13.63
CA ASN A 470 -23.57 -24.79 -13.15
C ASN A 470 -24.63 -25.52 -13.97
N SER A 471 -25.37 -26.42 -13.32
CA SER A 471 -26.44 -27.20 -13.94
C SER A 471 -27.56 -27.46 -12.94
N LEU A 472 -28.81 -27.45 -13.40
CA LEU A 472 -29.98 -27.74 -12.56
C LEU A 472 -30.99 -28.56 -13.36
N SER A 473 -31.58 -29.57 -12.72
CA SER A 473 -32.59 -30.44 -13.32
C SER A 473 -33.75 -30.67 -12.36
N LEU A 474 -34.97 -30.52 -12.86
CA LEU A 474 -36.22 -30.82 -12.18
C LEU A 474 -36.80 -32.12 -12.78
N GLY A 475 -36.70 -33.23 -12.05
CA GLY A 475 -36.96 -34.56 -12.60
C GLY A 475 -36.01 -34.87 -13.77
N GLU A 476 -36.57 -35.22 -14.94
CA GLU A 476 -35.80 -35.45 -16.17
C GLU A 476 -35.54 -34.16 -16.98
N GLN A 477 -36.15 -33.03 -16.60
CA GLN A 477 -36.03 -31.77 -17.34
C GLN A 477 -34.80 -30.98 -16.89
N SER A 478 -33.83 -30.77 -17.79
CA SER A 478 -32.73 -29.82 -17.57
C SER A 478 -33.20 -28.38 -17.73
N LEU A 479 -32.75 -27.49 -16.84
CA LEU A 479 -33.14 -26.08 -16.77
C LEU A 479 -32.01 -25.16 -17.27
N LYS A 480 -32.37 -24.14 -18.06
CA LYS A 480 -31.42 -23.19 -18.64
C LYS A 480 -30.99 -22.13 -17.63
N LEU A 481 -29.69 -22.02 -17.38
CA LEU A 481 -29.11 -20.96 -16.57
C LEU A 481 -29.42 -19.57 -17.16
N ASP A 482 -29.65 -18.58 -16.29
CA ASP A 482 -30.01 -17.19 -16.63
C ASP A 482 -31.37 -16.99 -17.33
N HIS A 483 -32.09 -18.08 -17.63
CA HIS A 483 -33.42 -18.04 -18.21
C HIS A 483 -34.45 -18.68 -17.28
N ASP A 484 -34.24 -19.93 -16.90
CA ASP A 484 -35.16 -20.71 -16.06
C ASP A 484 -34.82 -20.56 -14.57
N TRP A 485 -33.52 -20.47 -14.27
CA TRP A 485 -32.97 -20.42 -12.91
C TRP A 485 -31.62 -19.70 -12.86
N ARG A 486 -31.21 -19.33 -11.64
CA ARG A 486 -29.90 -18.73 -11.36
C ARG A 486 -29.45 -19.01 -9.92
N PRO A 487 -28.17 -19.35 -9.67
CA PRO A 487 -27.62 -19.40 -8.31
C PRO A 487 -27.65 -18.03 -7.64
N ILE A 488 -27.76 -18.00 -6.31
CA ILE A 488 -27.56 -16.77 -5.53
C ILE A 488 -26.11 -16.70 -5.09
N ALA A 489 -25.50 -15.50 -5.09
CA ALA A 489 -24.07 -15.33 -4.85
C ALA A 489 -23.56 -15.89 -3.51
N PHE A 490 -24.41 -15.93 -2.48
CA PHE A 490 -24.08 -16.54 -1.18
C PHE A 490 -24.28 -18.06 -1.12
N SER A 491 -24.74 -18.71 -2.19
CA SER A 491 -24.97 -20.17 -2.23
C SER A 491 -23.68 -20.94 -1.97
N VAL A 492 -23.77 -22.07 -1.27
CA VAL A 492 -22.68 -23.03 -1.19
C VAL A 492 -22.40 -23.65 -2.57
N ASP A 493 -21.14 -24.00 -2.81
CA ASP A 493 -20.72 -24.77 -3.98
C ASP A 493 -20.91 -26.27 -3.72
N GLY A 494 -21.28 -27.00 -4.76
CA GLY A 494 -21.34 -28.46 -4.69
C GLY A 494 -22.42 -29.10 -5.56
N LYS A 495 -22.37 -30.43 -5.56
CA LYS A 495 -23.38 -31.28 -6.20
C LYS A 495 -24.47 -31.62 -5.20
N ILE A 496 -25.70 -31.53 -5.67
CA ILE A 496 -26.91 -31.83 -4.90
C ILE A 496 -27.63 -32.94 -5.63
N ASP A 497 -27.69 -34.09 -4.98
CA ASP A 497 -28.42 -35.25 -5.47
C ASP A 497 -29.93 -34.96 -5.59
N PRO A 498 -30.69 -35.77 -6.35
CA PRO A 498 -32.14 -35.60 -6.47
C PRO A 498 -32.87 -35.60 -5.12
N THR A 499 -33.31 -34.41 -4.71
CA THR A 499 -33.93 -34.14 -3.40
C THR A 499 -35.34 -33.58 -3.57
N GLY A 500 -36.25 -33.92 -2.67
CA GLY A 500 -37.63 -33.44 -2.69
C GLY A 500 -37.74 -31.95 -2.35
N ILE A 501 -38.91 -31.36 -2.64
CA ILE A 501 -39.18 -29.94 -2.48
C ILE A 501 -40.35 -29.77 -1.50
N VAL A 502 -40.28 -28.76 -0.63
CA VAL A 502 -41.34 -28.35 0.28
C VAL A 502 -41.64 -26.88 0.10
N PHE A 503 -42.92 -26.50 0.09
CA PHE A 503 -43.32 -25.11 0.04
C PHE A 503 -43.47 -24.54 1.46
N ALA A 504 -42.81 -23.41 1.73
CA ALA A 504 -42.78 -22.76 3.04
C ALA A 504 -43.14 -21.27 2.95
N GLY A 505 -44.17 -20.93 2.15
CA GLY A 505 -44.70 -19.56 2.08
C GLY A 505 -43.64 -18.50 1.80
N TYR A 506 -43.49 -17.53 2.70
CA TYR A 506 -42.48 -16.47 2.59
C TYR A 506 -41.13 -16.82 3.25
N GLY A 507 -40.99 -17.98 3.90
CA GLY A 507 -39.74 -18.48 4.45
C GLY A 507 -39.22 -17.71 5.68
N MET A 508 -40.09 -17.06 6.43
CA MET A 508 -39.74 -16.17 7.54
C MET A 508 -40.17 -16.74 8.90
N GLN A 509 -39.43 -16.35 9.95
CA GLN A 509 -39.80 -16.49 11.35
C GLN A 509 -39.74 -15.13 12.02
N VAL A 510 -40.90 -14.58 12.38
CA VAL A 510 -41.10 -13.25 12.94
C VAL A 510 -41.74 -13.41 14.32
N PRO A 511 -41.03 -13.12 15.42
CA PRO A 511 -41.57 -13.23 16.77
C PRO A 511 -42.78 -12.31 17.00
N ALA A 512 -43.67 -12.68 17.92
CA ALA A 512 -44.78 -11.81 18.35
C ALA A 512 -44.27 -10.48 18.93
N SER A 513 -45.01 -9.40 18.72
CA SER A 513 -44.75 -8.08 19.32
C SER A 513 -46.06 -7.37 19.60
N GLU A 514 -46.00 -6.23 20.29
CA GLU A 514 -47.20 -5.43 20.56
C GLU A 514 -47.92 -5.06 19.24
N GLY A 515 -49.18 -5.51 19.11
CA GLY A 515 -50.04 -5.25 17.95
C GLY A 515 -49.77 -6.09 16.68
N VAL A 516 -48.80 -7.01 16.68
CA VAL A 516 -48.51 -7.87 15.51
C VAL A 516 -48.22 -9.30 15.96
N ASP A 517 -49.05 -10.23 15.47
CA ASP A 517 -48.94 -11.66 15.77
C ASP A 517 -47.62 -12.27 15.27
N GLU A 518 -47.29 -13.44 15.79
CA GLU A 518 -46.15 -14.25 15.33
C GLU A 518 -46.40 -14.74 13.89
N TYR A 519 -45.35 -14.73 13.06
CA TYR A 519 -45.39 -15.28 11.71
C TYR A 519 -44.27 -16.30 11.54
N ASP A 520 -44.62 -17.58 11.44
CA ASP A 520 -43.65 -18.66 11.19
C ASP A 520 -44.10 -19.51 9.99
N SER A 521 -43.28 -19.49 8.94
CA SER A 521 -43.51 -20.22 7.69
C SER A 521 -43.26 -21.73 7.78
N TYR A 522 -42.68 -22.21 8.88
CA TYR A 522 -42.19 -23.59 9.04
C TYR A 522 -42.99 -24.40 10.06
N VAL A 523 -44.09 -23.86 10.59
CA VAL A 523 -44.97 -24.56 11.55
C VAL A 523 -45.45 -25.89 10.95
N HIS A 524 -45.23 -26.98 11.69
CA HIS A 524 -45.47 -28.38 11.29
C HIS A 524 -44.91 -28.81 9.92
N LEU A 525 -43.90 -28.12 9.39
CA LEU A 525 -43.25 -28.47 8.13
C LEU A 525 -41.90 -29.16 8.38
N ASN A 526 -41.73 -30.37 7.87
CA ASN A 526 -40.42 -31.03 7.88
C ASN A 526 -39.59 -30.57 6.68
N VAL A 527 -38.59 -29.74 6.92
CA VAL A 527 -37.67 -29.22 5.89
C VAL A 527 -36.32 -29.93 5.85
N ALA A 528 -36.05 -30.82 6.82
CA ALA A 528 -34.76 -31.49 6.93
C ALA A 528 -34.46 -32.31 5.67
N GLU A 529 -33.27 -32.11 5.12
CA GLU A 529 -32.78 -32.75 3.89
C GLU A 529 -33.65 -32.47 2.64
N GLN A 530 -34.47 -31.41 2.63
CA GLN A 530 -35.31 -31.02 1.48
C GLN A 530 -34.86 -29.67 0.87
N TRP A 531 -35.34 -29.38 -0.34
CA TRP A 531 -35.34 -28.02 -0.90
C TRP A 531 -36.55 -27.24 -0.40
N VAL A 532 -36.34 -26.00 0.06
CA VAL A 532 -37.43 -25.15 0.55
C VAL A 532 -37.79 -24.10 -0.51
N LEU A 533 -38.98 -24.18 -1.10
CA LEU A 533 -39.52 -23.19 -2.02
C LEU A 533 -40.22 -22.07 -1.25
N VAL A 534 -39.77 -20.83 -1.46
CA VAL A 534 -40.29 -19.63 -0.79
C VAL A 534 -40.46 -18.45 -1.75
N PHE A 535 -41.41 -17.58 -1.44
CA PHE A 535 -41.50 -16.28 -2.08
C PHE A 535 -40.34 -15.37 -1.65
N ARG A 536 -39.73 -14.69 -2.62
CA ARG A 536 -38.52 -13.90 -2.41
C ARG A 536 -38.77 -12.61 -1.62
N ASP A 537 -39.91 -11.97 -1.85
CA ASP A 537 -40.26 -10.67 -1.27
C ASP A 537 -41.02 -10.82 0.06
N LEU A 538 -41.70 -9.77 0.51
CA LEU A 538 -42.66 -9.79 1.63
C LEU A 538 -44.08 -9.99 1.09
N PRO A 539 -45.05 -10.39 1.95
CA PRO A 539 -46.47 -10.28 1.65
C PRO A 539 -46.83 -8.91 1.05
N GLN A 540 -47.64 -8.88 -0.01
CA GLN A 540 -47.92 -7.64 -0.75
C GLN A 540 -49.00 -6.77 -0.11
N ASP A 541 -49.97 -7.35 0.59
CA ASP A 541 -51.21 -6.71 1.05
C ASP A 541 -51.29 -6.63 2.59
N ILE A 542 -50.14 -6.47 3.24
CA ILE A 542 -49.97 -6.21 4.68
C ILE A 542 -49.90 -4.71 4.99
N THR A 543 -50.30 -4.32 6.21
CA THR A 543 -50.22 -2.92 6.67
C THR A 543 -48.75 -2.44 6.79
N PRO A 544 -48.49 -1.12 6.73
CA PRO A 544 -47.14 -0.56 6.88
C PRO A 544 -46.43 -0.96 8.17
N GLU A 545 -47.17 -1.14 9.27
CA GLU A 545 -46.65 -1.56 10.58
C GLU A 545 -46.17 -3.01 10.53
N VAL A 546 -46.98 -3.91 9.97
CA VAL A 546 -46.63 -5.33 9.80
C VAL A 546 -45.46 -5.46 8.83
N ARG A 547 -45.46 -4.69 7.74
CA ARG A 547 -44.37 -4.67 6.75
C ARG A 547 -43.05 -4.25 7.37
N GLN A 548 -43.03 -3.19 8.18
CA GLN A 548 -41.81 -2.73 8.87
C GLN A 548 -41.23 -3.82 9.79
N LYS A 549 -42.10 -4.51 10.54
CA LYS A 549 -41.66 -5.61 11.42
C LYS A 549 -41.11 -6.78 10.60
N MET A 550 -41.81 -7.18 9.54
CA MET A 550 -41.41 -8.30 8.68
C MET A 550 -40.17 -8.00 7.83
N ALA A 551 -39.91 -6.74 7.48
CA ALA A 551 -38.77 -6.33 6.66
C ALA A 551 -37.42 -6.80 7.25
N ARG A 552 -37.31 -6.79 8.59
CA ARG A 552 -36.14 -7.30 9.33
C ARG A 552 -35.85 -8.78 9.08
N TYR A 553 -36.87 -9.54 8.67
CA TYR A 553 -36.81 -10.99 8.45
C TYR A 553 -36.96 -11.38 6.97
N GLY A 554 -37.26 -10.41 6.11
CA GLY A 554 -37.58 -10.62 4.69
C GLY A 554 -36.38 -10.83 3.76
N SER A 555 -35.15 -10.58 4.21
CA SER A 555 -33.98 -10.67 3.32
C SER A 555 -33.72 -12.12 2.87
N PRO A 556 -33.34 -12.36 1.60
CA PRO A 556 -33.04 -13.71 1.11
C PRO A 556 -31.97 -14.43 1.94
N ARG A 557 -30.95 -13.69 2.43
CA ARG A 557 -29.91 -14.26 3.29
C ARG A 557 -30.47 -14.70 4.64
N ARG A 558 -31.35 -13.92 5.27
CA ARG A 558 -31.99 -14.31 6.55
C ARG A 558 -32.89 -15.53 6.37
N LYS A 559 -33.71 -15.56 5.31
CA LYS A 559 -34.55 -16.72 4.96
C LYS A 559 -33.72 -17.99 4.74
N ALA A 560 -32.59 -17.88 4.04
CA ALA A 560 -31.65 -18.97 3.83
C ALA A 560 -31.01 -19.46 5.14
N THR A 561 -30.63 -18.55 6.04
CA THR A 561 -30.11 -18.90 7.37
C THR A 561 -31.14 -19.72 8.18
N ILE A 562 -32.41 -19.30 8.18
CA ILE A 562 -33.47 -20.03 8.89
C ILE A 562 -33.63 -21.44 8.30
N ALA A 563 -33.77 -21.56 6.98
CA ALA A 563 -33.91 -22.86 6.32
C ALA A 563 -32.71 -23.79 6.61
N ARG A 564 -31.48 -23.23 6.61
CA ARG A 564 -30.25 -23.96 6.97
C ARG A 564 -30.30 -24.47 8.40
N ASP A 565 -30.66 -23.62 9.35
CA ASP A 565 -30.68 -23.97 10.78
C ASP A 565 -31.73 -25.06 11.07
N MET A 566 -32.76 -25.16 10.21
CA MET A 566 -33.75 -26.25 10.24
C MET A 566 -33.32 -27.51 9.45
N GLY A 567 -32.11 -27.54 8.91
CA GLY A 567 -31.53 -28.71 8.24
C GLY A 567 -31.89 -28.87 6.76
N ALA A 568 -32.35 -27.82 6.08
CA ALA A 568 -32.62 -27.89 4.64
C ALA A 568 -31.35 -28.21 3.83
N LYS A 569 -31.52 -28.88 2.69
CA LYS A 569 -30.46 -29.11 1.69
C LYS A 569 -30.24 -27.89 0.79
N GLY A 570 -31.30 -27.13 0.55
CA GLY A 570 -31.25 -25.91 -0.22
C GLY A 570 -32.51 -25.07 -0.11
N ILE A 571 -32.47 -23.85 -0.63
CA ILE A 571 -33.59 -22.92 -0.69
C ILE A 571 -33.78 -22.40 -2.12
N ILE A 572 -35.05 -22.27 -2.53
CA ILE A 572 -35.49 -21.86 -3.86
C ILE A 572 -36.34 -20.59 -3.71
N PHE A 573 -35.90 -19.50 -4.31
CA PHE A 573 -36.60 -18.22 -4.29
C PHE A 573 -37.39 -17.99 -5.59
N VAL A 574 -38.67 -17.67 -5.45
CA VAL A 574 -39.56 -17.29 -6.56
C VAL A 574 -40.17 -15.91 -6.33
N ALA A 575 -40.31 -15.10 -7.39
CA ALA A 575 -40.91 -13.77 -7.28
C ALA A 575 -42.40 -13.80 -6.91
N GLY A 576 -43.13 -14.74 -7.52
CA GLY A 576 -44.58 -14.85 -7.37
C GLY A 576 -45.33 -14.02 -8.43
N PRO A 577 -46.51 -14.46 -8.91
CA PRO A 577 -47.27 -13.78 -9.96
C PRO A 577 -47.85 -12.41 -9.58
N ASN A 578 -48.03 -12.12 -8.29
CA ASN A 578 -48.54 -10.84 -7.80
C ASN A 578 -47.42 -9.80 -7.61
N SER A 579 -46.15 -10.22 -7.69
CA SER A 579 -45.01 -9.31 -7.59
C SER A 579 -44.88 -8.45 -8.85
N LYS A 580 -44.64 -7.14 -8.67
CA LYS A 580 -44.49 -6.16 -9.76
C LYS A 580 -43.03 -6.01 -10.25
N VAL A 581 -42.17 -6.98 -9.93
CA VAL A 581 -40.75 -6.96 -10.31
C VAL A 581 -40.57 -7.12 -11.82
N LYS A 582 -39.66 -6.35 -12.42
CA LYS A 582 -39.33 -6.44 -13.86
C LYS A 582 -38.59 -7.74 -14.19
N GLU A 583 -37.68 -8.17 -13.31
CA GLU A 583 -36.91 -9.42 -13.45
C GLU A 583 -37.32 -10.46 -12.39
N GLN A 584 -37.77 -11.63 -12.84
CA GLN A 584 -38.22 -12.71 -11.93
C GLN A 584 -37.06 -13.37 -11.18
N LEU A 585 -35.94 -13.59 -11.86
CA LEU A 585 -34.74 -14.16 -11.25
C LEU A 585 -34.02 -13.11 -10.42
N ILE A 586 -33.58 -13.49 -9.21
CA ILE A 586 -32.69 -12.65 -8.41
C ILE A 586 -31.38 -12.47 -9.17
N ARG A 587 -30.95 -11.22 -9.38
CA ARG A 587 -29.68 -10.91 -10.05
C ARG A 587 -28.52 -11.53 -9.29
N PHE A 588 -27.59 -12.16 -10.02
CA PHE A 588 -26.36 -12.66 -9.41
C PHE A 588 -25.50 -11.46 -9.00
N ASP A 589 -25.33 -11.26 -7.70
CA ASP A 589 -24.53 -10.17 -7.14
C ASP A 589 -23.05 -10.51 -7.31
N LYS A 590 -22.45 -10.00 -8.39
CA LYS A 590 -21.03 -10.15 -8.66
C LYS A 590 -20.16 -9.48 -7.60
N GLY A 591 -20.66 -8.59 -6.75
CA GLY A 591 -19.90 -7.93 -5.68
C GLY A 591 -20.11 -8.56 -4.29
N ALA A 592 -20.87 -9.65 -4.18
CA ALA A 592 -21.18 -10.26 -2.89
C ALA A 592 -19.94 -10.83 -2.18
N SER A 593 -19.89 -10.63 -0.85
CA SER A 593 -18.79 -11.01 0.04
C SER A 593 -18.56 -12.53 0.14
N ASP A 594 -17.35 -12.90 0.58
CA ASP A 594 -16.86 -14.27 0.81
C ASP A 594 -17.67 -15.10 1.83
N ALA A 595 -18.59 -14.48 2.56
CA ALA A 595 -19.43 -15.19 3.53
C ALA A 595 -20.52 -16.01 2.82
N GLY A 596 -20.13 -17.11 2.17
CA GLY A 596 -21.07 -18.12 1.68
C GLY A 596 -21.93 -18.65 2.84
N THR A 597 -23.22 -18.84 2.60
CA THR A 597 -24.03 -19.70 3.48
C THR A 597 -23.64 -21.14 3.21
N SER A 598 -23.66 -22.02 4.21
CA SER A 598 -23.48 -23.47 4.02
C SER A 598 -24.70 -24.16 3.38
N LEU A 599 -25.60 -23.39 2.77
CA LEU A 599 -26.84 -23.86 2.14
C LEU A 599 -26.81 -23.52 0.63
N ALA A 600 -27.32 -24.43 -0.19
CA ALA A 600 -27.53 -24.18 -1.60
C ALA A 600 -28.69 -23.20 -1.79
N ALA A 601 -28.50 -22.13 -2.55
CA ALA A 601 -29.51 -21.09 -2.74
C ALA A 601 -29.65 -20.73 -4.23
N ILE A 602 -30.86 -20.86 -4.75
CA ILE A 602 -31.16 -20.57 -6.15
C ILE A 602 -32.42 -19.69 -6.26
N SER A 603 -32.53 -18.98 -7.37
CA SER A 603 -33.77 -18.33 -7.79
C SER A 603 -34.29 -19.01 -9.07
N VAL A 604 -35.61 -19.15 -9.18
CA VAL A 604 -36.29 -19.72 -10.34
C VAL A 604 -37.39 -18.80 -10.85
N THR A 605 -37.75 -18.92 -12.11
CA THR A 605 -38.89 -18.19 -12.68
C THR A 605 -40.22 -18.71 -12.14
N ASN A 606 -41.28 -17.89 -12.24
CA ASN A 606 -42.63 -18.29 -11.85
C ASN A 606 -43.10 -19.54 -12.63
N ALA A 607 -42.69 -19.68 -13.90
CA ALA A 607 -43.04 -20.83 -14.72
C ALA A 607 -42.43 -22.15 -14.22
N ILE A 608 -41.20 -22.11 -13.69
CA ILE A 608 -40.55 -23.29 -13.09
C ILE A 608 -41.17 -23.63 -11.74
N ALA A 609 -41.47 -22.63 -10.92
CA ALA A 609 -42.17 -22.86 -9.65
C ALA A 609 -43.58 -23.43 -9.85
N GLU A 610 -44.32 -23.00 -10.88
CA GLU A 610 -45.63 -23.57 -11.22
C GLU A 610 -45.51 -25.06 -11.59
N LYS A 611 -44.47 -25.45 -12.35
CA LYS A 611 -44.20 -26.87 -12.65
C LYS A 611 -43.95 -27.71 -11.40
N MET A 612 -43.29 -27.14 -10.38
CA MET A 612 -43.09 -27.82 -9.10
C MET A 612 -44.41 -28.04 -8.34
N LEU A 613 -45.44 -27.24 -8.66
CA LEU A 613 -46.77 -27.28 -8.03
C LEU A 613 -47.81 -28.10 -8.82
N GLU A 614 -47.51 -28.59 -10.03
CA GLU A 614 -48.49 -29.30 -10.91
C GLU A 614 -49.15 -30.52 -10.25
N GLY A 615 -48.47 -31.18 -9.31
CA GLY A 615 -49.02 -32.29 -8.51
C GLY A 615 -49.76 -31.86 -7.23
N SER A 616 -49.87 -30.57 -6.97
CA SER A 616 -50.61 -29.99 -5.85
C SER A 616 -51.97 -29.45 -6.30
N GLU A 617 -52.96 -29.39 -5.42
CA GLU A 617 -54.25 -28.75 -5.71
C GLU A 617 -54.19 -27.21 -5.66
N GLN A 618 -52.98 -26.61 -5.72
CA GLN A 618 -52.75 -25.17 -5.55
C GLN A 618 -51.93 -24.62 -6.72
N THR A 619 -52.25 -23.40 -7.18
CA THR A 619 -51.41 -22.65 -8.14
C THR A 619 -50.51 -21.66 -7.39
N LEU A 620 -49.40 -21.22 -8.01
CA LEU A 620 -48.50 -20.25 -7.37
C LEU A 620 -49.21 -18.92 -7.08
N LYS A 621 -50.13 -18.52 -7.96
CA LYS A 621 -50.93 -17.30 -7.80
C LYS A 621 -51.90 -17.41 -6.63
N ASP A 622 -52.57 -18.55 -6.48
CA ASP A 622 -53.52 -18.77 -5.38
C ASP A 622 -52.80 -18.80 -4.03
N LEU A 623 -51.62 -19.44 -3.98
CA LEU A 623 -50.78 -19.46 -2.78
C LEU A 623 -50.32 -18.05 -2.39
N GLN A 624 -49.81 -17.27 -3.34
CA GLN A 624 -49.35 -15.92 -3.06
C GLN A 624 -50.49 -15.03 -2.59
N THR A 625 -51.63 -15.07 -3.28
CA THR A 625 -52.81 -14.25 -2.94
C THR A 625 -53.34 -14.55 -1.54
N LYS A 626 -53.31 -15.81 -1.11
CA LYS A 626 -53.69 -16.20 0.26
C LYS A 626 -52.69 -15.71 1.31
N LEU A 627 -51.40 -15.62 0.96
CA LEU A 627 -50.33 -15.24 1.89
C LEU A 627 -50.05 -13.72 1.90
N ASP A 628 -50.51 -12.98 0.88
CA ASP A 628 -50.18 -11.57 0.70
C ASP A 628 -50.75 -10.66 1.78
N ASP A 629 -51.85 -11.06 2.44
CA ASP A 629 -52.43 -10.33 3.58
C ASP A 629 -51.68 -10.54 4.91
N GLY A 630 -50.61 -11.33 4.90
CA GLY A 630 -49.81 -11.68 6.08
C GLY A 630 -50.37 -12.84 6.90
N SER A 631 -51.40 -13.53 6.40
CA SER A 631 -51.95 -14.71 7.08
C SER A 631 -50.98 -15.89 7.09
N LEU A 632 -51.13 -16.73 8.12
CA LEU A 632 -50.38 -17.97 8.26
C LEU A 632 -50.99 -19.07 7.36
N MET A 633 -50.13 -19.72 6.58
CA MET A 633 -50.47 -20.95 5.87
C MET A 633 -49.47 -22.03 6.26
N MET A 634 -49.98 -23.23 6.51
CA MET A 634 -49.17 -24.41 6.72
C MET A 634 -48.41 -24.75 5.43
N GLY A 635 -47.09 -24.88 5.53
CA GLY A 635 -46.29 -25.41 4.43
C GLY A 635 -46.66 -26.86 4.10
N PHE A 636 -46.28 -27.33 2.92
CA PHE A 636 -46.59 -28.69 2.46
C PHE A 636 -45.52 -29.25 1.51
N PRO A 637 -45.33 -30.58 1.48
CA PRO A 637 -44.41 -31.21 0.54
C PRO A 637 -44.95 -31.21 -0.89
N LEU A 638 -44.05 -31.03 -1.86
CA LEU A 638 -44.30 -31.15 -3.29
C LEU A 638 -43.76 -32.51 -3.74
N THR A 639 -44.62 -33.53 -3.74
CA THR A 639 -44.18 -34.94 -3.72
C THR A 639 -43.82 -35.54 -5.08
N GLU A 640 -44.07 -34.85 -6.19
CA GLU A 640 -43.94 -35.45 -7.53
C GLU A 640 -42.57 -35.25 -8.19
N LEU A 641 -41.88 -34.14 -7.89
CA LEU A 641 -40.64 -33.77 -8.58
C LEU A 641 -39.50 -33.58 -7.60
N LYS A 642 -38.32 -34.06 -8.00
CA LYS A 642 -37.06 -33.87 -7.27
C LYS A 642 -36.19 -32.87 -8.02
N LEU A 643 -35.51 -32.02 -7.27
CA LEU A 643 -34.54 -31.07 -7.80
C LEU A 643 -33.12 -31.59 -7.53
N SER A 644 -32.28 -31.57 -8.56
CA SER A 644 -30.86 -31.89 -8.48
C SER A 644 -30.06 -30.87 -9.27
N GLY A 645 -28.78 -30.71 -8.95
CA GLY A 645 -27.92 -29.79 -9.69
C GLY A 645 -26.51 -29.73 -9.16
N GLU A 646 -25.68 -29.00 -9.88
CA GLU A 646 -24.34 -28.59 -9.47
C GLU A 646 -24.30 -27.07 -9.46
N ILE A 647 -23.94 -26.50 -8.31
CA ILE A 647 -23.72 -25.06 -8.15
C ILE A 647 -22.22 -24.84 -8.05
N GLN A 648 -21.69 -23.96 -8.89
CA GLN A 648 -20.30 -23.56 -8.89
C GLN A 648 -20.19 -22.04 -8.96
N ILE A 649 -19.70 -21.41 -7.90
CA ILE A 649 -19.46 -19.98 -7.82
C ILE A 649 -17.95 -19.76 -7.62
N LYS A 650 -17.29 -19.21 -8.63
CA LYS A 650 -15.87 -18.81 -8.54
C LYS A 650 -15.82 -17.46 -7.81
N ARG A 651 -15.49 -17.49 -6.53
CA ARG A 651 -15.23 -16.28 -5.72
C ARG A 651 -13.80 -15.83 -5.97
N ASN A 652 -13.64 -14.64 -6.52
CA ASN A 652 -12.34 -14.05 -6.80
C ASN A 652 -11.91 -13.21 -5.60
N ARG A 653 -10.65 -13.33 -5.19
CA ARG A 653 -10.04 -12.46 -4.18
C ARG A 653 -9.13 -11.47 -4.88
N GLY A 654 -9.24 -10.21 -4.47
CA GLY A 654 -8.35 -9.13 -4.88
C GLY A 654 -7.40 -8.78 -3.75
N VAL A 655 -6.32 -8.08 -4.11
CA VAL A 655 -5.39 -7.49 -3.15
C VAL A 655 -5.48 -5.98 -3.30
N GLY A 656 -5.95 -5.32 -2.24
CA GLY A 656 -5.98 -3.86 -2.09
C GLY A 656 -4.75 -3.39 -1.33
N ARG A 657 -4.50 -2.08 -1.35
CA ARG A 657 -3.28 -1.52 -0.78
C ARG A 657 -3.52 -0.16 -0.12
N ASN A 658 -3.29 -0.09 1.19
CA ASN A 658 -3.27 1.18 1.92
C ASN A 658 -1.90 1.86 1.80
N VAL A 659 -1.87 3.19 1.97
CA VAL A 659 -0.65 3.99 2.13
C VAL A 659 -0.52 4.40 3.59
N ILE A 660 0.57 4.07 4.25
CA ILE A 660 0.84 4.40 5.66
C ILE A 660 2.22 5.07 5.76
N ALA A 661 2.23 6.35 6.11
CA ALA A 661 3.43 7.17 6.28
C ALA A 661 3.50 7.75 7.69
N ARG A 662 4.70 7.91 8.24
CA ARG A 662 4.91 8.38 9.61
C ARG A 662 5.86 9.57 9.67
N LEU A 663 5.46 10.63 10.35
CA LEU A 663 6.33 11.74 10.72
C LEU A 663 6.66 11.63 12.21
N PRO A 664 7.90 11.28 12.58
CA PRO A 664 8.30 11.17 13.98
C PRO A 664 8.21 12.51 14.72
N ALA A 665 7.93 12.47 16.03
CA ALA A 665 8.00 13.64 16.90
C ALA A 665 9.43 14.16 17.07
N GLY A 666 10.39 13.23 17.26
CA GLY A 666 11.82 13.49 17.37
C GLY A 666 12.60 13.09 16.12
N ASP A 667 13.85 12.66 16.32
CA ASP A 667 14.75 12.15 15.26
C ASP A 667 14.41 10.71 14.86
N ALA A 668 13.72 9.97 15.74
CA ALA A 668 13.28 8.61 15.51
C ALA A 668 11.81 8.43 15.93
N PRO A 669 11.11 7.44 15.36
CA PRO A 669 9.74 7.08 15.75
C PRO A 669 9.59 6.82 17.25
N SER A 670 8.63 7.48 17.92
CA SER A 670 8.32 7.19 19.33
C SER A 670 7.66 5.81 19.48
N ILE A 671 8.12 5.01 20.44
CA ILE A 671 7.57 3.67 20.71
C ILE A 671 6.69 3.64 21.97
N ASP A 672 6.77 4.68 22.80
CA ASP A 672 6.16 4.75 24.13
C ASP A 672 4.97 5.74 24.20
N LYS A 673 4.72 6.49 23.13
CA LYS A 673 3.61 7.45 23.05
C LYS A 673 2.57 7.00 22.02
N PRO A 674 1.28 7.27 22.27
CA PRO A 674 0.26 7.05 21.27
C PRO A 674 0.44 8.02 20.09
N VAL A 675 0.16 7.56 18.89
CA VAL A 675 0.26 8.37 17.66
C VAL A 675 -1.00 9.20 17.43
N VAL A 676 -0.87 10.32 16.73
CA VAL A 676 -2.02 11.01 16.10
C VAL A 676 -2.18 10.45 14.70
N MET A 677 -3.39 10.09 14.30
CA MET A 677 -3.66 9.57 12.96
C MET A 677 -4.51 10.54 12.15
N LEU A 678 -4.18 10.67 10.87
CA LEU A 678 -4.92 11.43 9.86
C LEU A 678 -5.16 10.52 8.64
N GLY A 679 -6.39 10.45 8.13
CA GLY A 679 -6.67 9.61 6.98
C GLY A 679 -7.81 10.09 6.07
N ALA A 680 -7.79 9.55 4.86
CA ALA A 680 -8.78 9.72 3.81
C ALA A 680 -8.74 8.50 2.87
N HIS A 681 -9.87 8.08 2.31
CA HIS A 681 -9.89 6.97 1.34
C HIS A 681 -9.46 7.43 -0.06
N VAL A 682 -8.78 6.55 -0.78
CA VAL A 682 -8.16 6.79 -2.10
C VAL A 682 -8.95 6.09 -3.21
N ASP A 683 -9.59 4.96 -2.88
CA ASP A 683 -10.35 4.17 -3.84
C ASP A 683 -11.75 4.73 -4.12
N HIS A 684 -12.25 4.52 -5.33
CA HIS A 684 -13.62 4.88 -5.73
C HIS A 684 -14.25 3.78 -6.60
N LEU A 685 -15.40 4.02 -7.23
CA LEU A 685 -16.22 3.01 -7.90
C LEU A 685 -15.76 2.54 -9.29
N GLY A 686 -14.61 3.03 -9.80
CA GLY A 686 -14.11 2.65 -11.12
C GLY A 686 -15.05 3.04 -12.25
N ARG A 687 -15.65 2.05 -12.93
CA ARG A 687 -16.67 2.26 -14.00
C ARG A 687 -18.12 2.02 -13.54
N GLY A 688 -18.37 1.87 -12.24
CA GLY A 688 -19.73 1.74 -11.70
C GLY A 688 -20.38 0.37 -11.88
N GLY A 689 -19.58 -0.70 -11.95
CA GLY A 689 -20.07 -2.08 -12.10
C GLY A 689 -20.70 -2.69 -10.84
N SER A 690 -20.69 -1.98 -9.71
CA SER A 690 -21.18 -2.44 -8.40
C SER A 690 -22.58 -1.90 -8.08
N SER A 691 -23.26 -2.50 -7.09
CA SER A 691 -24.57 -2.05 -6.60
C SER A 691 -24.57 -0.66 -5.94
N ASN A 692 -23.39 -0.08 -5.71
CA ASN A 692 -23.22 1.19 -5.00
C ASN A 692 -23.21 2.39 -5.97
N SER A 693 -23.09 2.16 -7.29
CA SER A 693 -23.19 3.21 -8.31
C SER A 693 -24.62 3.74 -8.44
N LEU A 694 -24.75 5.06 -8.58
CA LEU A 694 -25.99 5.76 -8.89
C LEU A 694 -26.02 6.26 -10.35
N ALA A 695 -25.20 5.67 -11.23
CA ALA A 695 -25.17 6.00 -12.65
C ALA A 695 -26.52 5.70 -13.34
N ARG A 696 -26.92 6.57 -14.28
CA ARG A 696 -28.10 6.35 -15.13
C ARG A 696 -27.81 5.29 -16.18
N GLU A 697 -28.87 4.79 -16.81
CA GLU A 697 -28.75 3.73 -17.83
C GLU A 697 -27.87 4.16 -19.03
N ASP A 698 -27.93 5.44 -19.41
CA ASP A 698 -27.11 6.05 -20.47
C ASP A 698 -25.68 6.40 -20.04
N GLU A 699 -25.38 6.34 -18.74
CA GLU A 699 -24.06 6.59 -18.17
C GLU A 699 -23.33 5.29 -17.78
N ARG A 700 -23.93 4.15 -18.10
CA ARG A 700 -23.38 2.82 -17.82
C ARG A 700 -21.95 2.71 -18.35
N ASP A 701 -21.06 2.17 -17.51
CA ASP A 701 -19.63 2.01 -17.77
C ASP A 701 -18.78 3.30 -17.82
N SER A 702 -19.37 4.45 -17.49
CA SER A 702 -18.63 5.72 -17.37
C SER A 702 -17.72 5.72 -16.14
N ILE A 703 -16.60 6.43 -16.25
CA ILE A 703 -15.64 6.56 -15.15
C ILE A 703 -16.27 7.38 -14.03
N HIS A 704 -16.27 6.81 -12.83
CA HIS A 704 -16.61 7.50 -11.59
C HIS A 704 -15.34 8.16 -11.10
N MET A 705 -15.28 9.49 -11.17
CA MET A 705 -14.05 10.22 -10.85
C MET A 705 -13.85 10.42 -9.35
N GLY A 706 -14.92 10.42 -8.53
CA GLY A 706 -14.87 10.58 -7.08
C GLY A 706 -14.21 11.88 -6.63
N ALA A 707 -14.53 12.99 -7.31
CA ALA A 707 -13.87 14.27 -7.08
C ALA A 707 -14.16 14.82 -5.67
N ASP A 708 -15.42 14.80 -5.23
CA ASP A 708 -15.78 15.17 -3.87
C ASP A 708 -15.58 13.99 -2.93
N ASP A 709 -16.07 12.81 -3.34
CA ASP A 709 -16.14 11.61 -2.51
C ASP A 709 -14.82 11.35 -1.79
N ASN A 710 -13.75 11.22 -2.58
CA ASN A 710 -12.46 10.81 -2.05
C ASN A 710 -11.33 11.80 -2.38
N ALA A 711 -11.34 12.42 -3.57
CA ALA A 711 -10.17 13.17 -4.04
C ALA A 711 -10.02 14.49 -3.26
N SER A 712 -11.14 15.10 -2.85
CA SER A 712 -11.15 16.27 -1.98
C SER A 712 -10.56 15.98 -0.59
N GLY A 713 -10.90 14.81 -0.01
CA GLY A 713 -10.39 14.34 1.28
C GLY A 713 -8.90 14.04 1.24
N VAL A 714 -8.44 13.30 0.22
CA VAL A 714 -7.02 13.02 0.01
C VAL A 714 -6.23 14.32 -0.21
N ALA A 715 -6.76 15.27 -0.99
CA ALA A 715 -6.12 16.56 -1.18
C ALA A 715 -5.97 17.33 0.15
N ALA A 716 -7.03 17.42 0.95
CA ALA A 716 -6.97 18.06 2.27
C ALA A 716 -5.98 17.36 3.22
N MET A 717 -5.93 16.03 3.20
CA MET A 717 -4.97 15.23 3.98
C MET A 717 -3.52 15.55 3.60
N LEU A 718 -3.21 15.65 2.30
CA LEU A 718 -1.86 15.95 1.82
C LEU A 718 -1.43 17.39 2.16
N GLU A 719 -2.35 18.36 2.10
CA GLU A 719 -2.09 19.75 2.54
C GLU A 719 -1.76 19.81 4.04
N ILE A 720 -2.50 19.07 4.88
CA ILE A 720 -2.23 18.98 6.32
C ILE A 720 -0.85 18.35 6.57
N ALA A 721 -0.51 17.28 5.86
CA ALA A 721 0.79 16.63 5.98
C ALA A 721 1.93 17.58 5.62
N GLN A 722 1.80 18.34 4.53
CA GLN A 722 2.78 19.37 4.14
C GLN A 722 2.92 20.45 5.21
N TYR A 723 1.80 20.97 5.71
CA TYR A 723 1.80 21.99 6.77
C TYR A 723 2.55 21.51 8.01
N VAL A 724 2.22 20.32 8.53
CA VAL A 724 2.85 19.78 9.74
C VAL A 724 4.34 19.52 9.54
N ALA A 725 4.73 18.92 8.40
CA ALA A 725 6.14 18.68 8.09
C ALA A 725 6.94 19.99 7.99
N SER A 726 6.39 21.01 7.31
CA SER A 726 7.01 22.34 7.23
C SER A 726 7.16 23.01 8.60
N GLU A 727 6.12 22.98 9.43
CA GLU A 727 6.17 23.55 10.79
C GLU A 727 7.21 22.83 11.66
N LYS A 728 7.34 21.50 11.51
CA LYS A 728 8.36 20.71 12.22
C LYS A 728 9.76 21.08 11.76
N ASN A 729 10.00 21.08 10.45
CA ASN A 729 11.31 21.39 9.86
C ASN A 729 11.76 22.82 10.18
N ALA A 730 10.82 23.75 10.33
CA ALA A 730 11.10 25.11 10.75
C ALA A 730 11.28 25.27 12.28
N GLY A 731 11.17 24.19 13.06
CA GLY A 731 11.28 24.22 14.52
C GLY A 731 10.13 24.95 15.23
N ARG A 732 8.98 25.16 14.55
CA ARG A 732 7.81 25.88 15.08
C ARG A 732 6.84 25.00 15.86
N ILE A 733 6.96 23.67 15.72
CA ILE A 733 6.28 22.68 16.55
C ILE A 733 7.30 21.78 17.25
N SER A 734 7.13 21.62 18.56
CA SER A 734 7.76 20.56 19.35
C SER A 734 6.70 19.51 19.60
N ALA A 735 6.65 18.49 18.76
CA ALA A 735 5.65 17.44 18.85
C ALA A 735 5.96 16.49 20.03
N GLU A 736 4.92 16.08 20.75
CA GLU A 736 4.97 15.10 21.84
C GLU A 736 4.65 13.68 21.34
N ARG A 737 4.09 13.57 20.12
CA ARG A 737 3.59 12.33 19.50
C ARG A 737 3.91 12.34 18.02
N ASP A 738 4.04 11.15 17.46
CA ASP A 738 4.21 10.97 16.02
C ASP A 738 2.88 11.19 15.30
N LEU A 739 2.96 11.64 14.04
CA LEU A 739 1.84 11.68 13.11
C LEU A 739 1.91 10.46 12.18
N ILE A 740 0.84 9.68 12.09
CA ILE A 740 0.66 8.71 11.00
C ILE A 740 -0.38 9.27 10.03
N VAL A 741 -0.03 9.30 8.74
CA VAL A 741 -0.93 9.65 7.64
C VAL A 741 -1.28 8.39 6.88
N ALA A 742 -2.57 8.17 6.65
CA ALA A 742 -3.10 6.95 6.06
C ALA A 742 -4.03 7.22 4.87
N GLY A 743 -3.65 6.76 3.68
CA GLY A 743 -4.51 6.70 2.50
C GLY A 743 -5.17 5.32 2.40
N TRP A 744 -6.49 5.25 2.65
CA TRP A 744 -7.22 3.97 2.70
C TRP A 744 -7.66 3.49 1.32
N SER A 745 -7.76 2.18 1.16
CA SER A 745 -8.33 1.53 -0.01
C SER A 745 -9.41 0.53 0.45
N GLY A 746 -10.36 0.18 -0.40
CA GLY A 746 -11.46 -0.72 -0.06
C GLY A 746 -12.57 -0.11 0.79
N GLU A 747 -12.64 1.22 0.93
CA GLU A 747 -13.71 1.93 1.66
C GLU A 747 -15.06 1.63 1.01
N GLU A 748 -15.12 1.82 -0.32
CA GLU A 748 -16.30 1.68 -1.18
C GLU A 748 -16.90 0.29 -1.22
N LEU A 749 -16.08 -0.69 -0.83
CA LEU A 749 -16.41 -2.10 -0.77
C LEU A 749 -16.85 -2.53 0.63
N GLY A 750 -16.71 -1.66 1.63
CA GLY A 750 -17.11 -1.88 3.01
C GLY A 750 -15.98 -1.74 4.02
N LEU A 751 -15.16 -0.69 3.91
CA LEU A 751 -14.09 -0.35 4.87
C LEU A 751 -12.97 -1.39 4.99
N PHE A 752 -12.71 -2.18 3.94
CA PHE A 752 -11.78 -3.32 4.04
C PHE A 752 -10.36 -2.91 4.40
N GLY A 753 -9.86 -1.79 3.88
CA GLY A 753 -8.49 -1.35 4.15
C GLY A 753 -8.30 -0.88 5.58
N SER A 754 -9.13 0.02 6.09
CA SER A 754 -9.04 0.50 7.47
C SER A 754 -9.31 -0.63 8.47
N GLN A 755 -10.26 -1.53 8.19
CA GLN A 755 -10.50 -2.72 9.00
C GLN A 755 -9.28 -3.63 9.06
N ALA A 756 -8.67 -3.96 7.91
CA ALA A 756 -7.47 -4.78 7.87
C ALA A 756 -6.29 -4.13 8.60
N PHE A 757 -6.19 -2.80 8.57
CA PHE A 757 -5.16 -2.07 9.30
C PHE A 757 -5.38 -2.15 10.82
N VAL A 758 -6.58 -1.86 11.34
CA VAL A 758 -6.83 -1.93 12.79
C VAL A 758 -6.71 -3.35 13.33
N ASP A 759 -7.04 -4.35 12.51
CA ASP A 759 -6.91 -5.77 12.89
C ASP A 759 -5.46 -6.21 13.02
N ARG A 760 -4.58 -5.68 12.16
CA ARG A 760 -3.15 -6.02 12.12
C ARG A 760 -2.26 -4.94 12.74
N PHE A 761 -2.84 -3.98 13.46
CA PHE A 761 -2.10 -2.81 13.96
C PHE A 761 -0.88 -3.20 14.80
N TYR A 762 -1.03 -4.13 15.76
CA TYR A 762 0.09 -4.58 16.60
C TYR A 762 1.03 -5.56 15.89
N GLU A 763 0.67 -6.10 14.73
CA GLU A 763 1.63 -6.82 13.87
C GLU A 763 2.56 -5.82 13.17
N LEU A 764 2.00 -4.70 12.70
CA LEU A 764 2.75 -3.60 12.08
C LEU A 764 3.58 -2.83 13.11
N TYR A 765 3.06 -2.65 14.32
CA TYR A 765 3.68 -1.89 15.40
C TYR A 765 3.77 -2.71 16.69
N PRO A 766 4.63 -3.75 16.74
CA PRO A 766 4.71 -4.67 17.88
C PRO A 766 5.13 -4.00 19.20
N ASN A 767 5.86 -2.88 19.10
CA ASN A 767 6.34 -2.12 20.25
C ASN A 767 5.40 -0.98 20.68
N ALA A 768 4.25 -0.81 20.01
CA ALA A 768 3.30 0.23 20.40
C ALA A 768 2.71 -0.05 21.81
N PRO A 769 2.34 0.98 22.59
CA PRO A 769 1.79 0.79 23.92
C PRO A 769 0.52 -0.06 23.88
N GLN A 770 0.37 -1.00 24.82
CA GLN A 770 -0.78 -1.89 24.95
C GLN A 770 -1.42 -1.78 26.34
N ALA A 771 -2.72 -2.01 26.45
CA ALA A 771 -3.39 -2.16 27.75
C ALA A 771 -3.08 -3.55 28.34
N GLU A 772 -3.00 -3.65 29.68
CA GLU A 772 -3.00 -4.95 30.37
C GLU A 772 -4.38 -5.61 30.23
N ILE A 773 -4.42 -6.88 29.80
CA ILE A 773 -5.67 -7.64 29.63
C ILE A 773 -6.04 -8.26 30.99
N ASP A 774 -7.27 -8.03 31.45
CA ASP A 774 -7.87 -8.78 32.56
C ASP A 774 -8.37 -10.14 32.03
N GLU A 775 -7.78 -11.24 32.53
CA GLU A 775 -8.12 -12.64 32.15
C GLU A 775 -9.61 -13.00 32.33
N GLN A 776 -10.41 -12.17 33.02
CA GLN A 776 -11.84 -12.40 33.22
C GLN A 776 -12.73 -11.83 32.09
N ALA A 777 -12.21 -10.95 31.22
CA ALA A 777 -12.97 -10.34 30.13
C ALA A 777 -13.16 -11.29 28.91
N GLU A 778 -12.19 -12.17 28.65
CA GLU A 778 -12.24 -13.15 27.54
C GLU A 778 -13.39 -14.16 27.69
N ALA A 779 -13.71 -14.56 28.93
CA ALA A 779 -14.73 -15.59 29.19
C ALA A 779 -16.17 -15.10 28.95
N ILE A 780 -16.43 -13.80 29.03
CA ILE A 780 -17.76 -13.19 28.85
C ILE A 780 -18.04 -12.92 27.36
N ALA A 781 -17.02 -12.50 26.60
CA ALA A 781 -17.12 -12.25 25.17
C ALA A 781 -17.40 -13.52 24.34
N ALA A 782 -16.82 -14.66 24.72
CA ALA A 782 -17.03 -15.96 24.07
C ALA A 782 -18.50 -16.45 24.11
N ALA A 783 -19.31 -15.95 25.05
CA ALA A 783 -20.70 -16.37 25.22
C ALA A 783 -21.69 -15.63 24.28
N HIS A 784 -21.27 -14.58 23.56
CA HIS A 784 -22.17 -13.66 22.84
C HIS A 784 -21.95 -13.59 21.31
N GLY A 785 -21.17 -14.49 20.72
CA GLY A 785 -21.12 -14.67 19.26
C GLY A 785 -20.52 -13.51 18.44
N MET A 786 -19.76 -12.60 19.09
CA MET A 786 -18.86 -11.66 18.43
C MET A 786 -17.49 -12.34 18.18
N SER A 787 -16.77 -11.97 17.12
CA SER A 787 -15.37 -12.40 16.98
C SER A 787 -14.53 -11.74 18.08
N THR A 788 -13.77 -12.54 18.81
CA THR A 788 -13.30 -12.27 20.17
C THR A 788 -12.00 -11.47 20.35
N ASP A 789 -11.32 -10.95 19.31
CA ASP A 789 -9.85 -10.81 19.44
C ASP A 789 -9.27 -9.38 19.33
N ALA A 790 -10.05 -8.32 19.55
CA ALA A 790 -9.61 -6.95 19.27
C ALA A 790 -9.20 -6.14 20.53
N LYS A 791 -7.91 -6.11 20.87
CA LYS A 791 -7.37 -5.18 21.88
C LYS A 791 -7.73 -3.72 21.56
N PRO A 792 -8.10 -2.89 22.55
CA PRO A 792 -8.25 -1.44 22.37
C PRO A 792 -6.98 -0.82 21.79
N LEU A 793 -7.15 0.18 20.93
CA LEU A 793 -6.04 0.94 20.34
C LEU A 793 -5.81 2.28 21.04
N THR A 794 -6.63 2.68 22.02
CA THR A 794 -6.45 3.91 22.81
C THR A 794 -5.06 4.11 23.42
N PRO A 795 -4.31 3.07 23.86
CA PRO A 795 -2.96 3.27 24.39
C PRO A 795 -1.95 3.61 23.28
N ALA A 796 -2.22 3.19 22.04
CA ALA A 796 -1.33 3.33 20.89
C ALA A 796 -1.75 4.43 19.91
N VAL A 797 -3.02 4.82 19.86
CA VAL A 797 -3.59 5.82 18.96
C VAL A 797 -4.40 6.81 19.77
N ALA A 798 -3.94 8.07 19.80
CA ALA A 798 -4.53 9.12 20.62
C ALA A 798 -5.85 9.65 20.04
N VAL A 799 -5.91 9.78 18.71
CA VAL A 799 -7.07 10.26 17.96
C VAL A 799 -6.91 9.92 16.48
N TYR A 800 -8.02 9.66 15.80
CA TYR A 800 -8.09 9.52 14.36
C TYR A 800 -8.91 10.66 13.73
N LEU A 801 -8.29 11.39 12.81
CA LEU A 801 -8.89 12.48 12.04
C LEU A 801 -9.21 11.96 10.64
N ASN A 802 -10.49 11.98 10.26
CA ASN A 802 -10.97 11.47 8.97
C ASN A 802 -11.44 12.61 8.07
N LEU A 803 -11.08 12.57 6.79
CA LEU A 803 -11.46 13.57 5.79
C LEU A 803 -12.10 12.86 4.59
N ASP A 804 -13.42 12.93 4.54
CA ASP A 804 -14.27 12.25 3.56
C ASP A 804 -15.36 13.23 3.10
N MET A 805 -15.58 13.35 1.79
CA MET A 805 -16.53 14.32 1.20
C MET A 805 -16.39 15.76 1.75
N VAL A 806 -15.22 16.36 1.59
CA VAL A 806 -14.90 17.71 2.11
C VAL A 806 -14.85 18.80 1.03
N GLY A 807 -15.21 18.50 -0.20
CA GLY A 807 -15.10 19.36 -1.38
C GLY A 807 -16.34 20.16 -1.74
N ARG A 808 -17.49 19.92 -1.12
CA ARG A 808 -18.76 20.59 -1.45
C ARG A 808 -19.22 21.55 -0.37
N LEU A 809 -18.29 22.20 0.33
CA LEU A 809 -18.63 23.20 1.34
C LEU A 809 -19.54 24.29 0.75
N ARG A 810 -20.75 24.39 1.30
CA ARG A 810 -21.74 25.44 0.97
C ARG A 810 -21.81 26.45 2.10
N GLU A 811 -22.68 26.20 3.08
CA GLU A 811 -22.93 27.13 4.19
C GLU A 811 -22.10 26.78 5.42
N LYS A 812 -22.04 25.49 5.79
CA LYS A 812 -21.40 25.03 7.02
C LYS A 812 -20.65 23.71 6.83
N LEU A 813 -19.63 23.51 7.64
CA LEU A 813 -18.91 22.25 7.79
C LEU A 813 -19.55 21.44 8.92
N ILE A 814 -19.90 20.18 8.64
CA ILE A 814 -20.32 19.23 9.66
C ILE A 814 -19.07 18.56 10.20
N VAL A 815 -18.87 18.63 11.51
CA VAL A 815 -17.79 17.92 12.22
C VAL A 815 -18.43 16.83 13.05
N GLN A 816 -18.21 15.59 12.64
CA GLN A 816 -18.77 14.39 13.26
C GLN A 816 -17.78 13.75 14.23
N GLY A 817 -18.26 12.85 15.08
CA GLY A 817 -17.46 12.19 16.11
C GLY A 817 -17.22 13.03 17.37
N ILE A 818 -17.90 14.18 17.52
CA ILE A 818 -17.74 15.07 18.68
C ILE A 818 -18.05 14.35 20.00
N GLY A 819 -18.99 13.39 19.98
CA GLY A 819 -19.36 12.57 21.13
C GLY A 819 -18.36 11.46 21.50
N SER A 820 -17.28 11.28 20.74
CA SER A 820 -16.29 10.22 21.00
C SER A 820 -15.28 10.57 22.10
N SER A 821 -15.12 11.86 22.43
CA SER A 821 -14.22 12.32 23.49
C SER A 821 -14.69 13.61 24.16
N PRO A 822 -14.60 13.71 25.50
CA PRO A 822 -14.87 14.96 26.21
C PRO A 822 -13.93 16.09 25.76
N GLY A 823 -14.51 17.26 25.44
CA GLY A 823 -13.75 18.47 25.13
C GLY A 823 -13.49 18.72 23.64
N PHE A 824 -13.81 17.76 22.75
CA PHE A 824 -13.66 17.93 21.30
C PHE A 824 -14.40 19.15 20.75
N ALA A 825 -15.65 19.40 21.17
CA ALA A 825 -16.37 20.60 20.77
C ALA A 825 -15.63 21.91 21.09
N GLY A 826 -14.97 21.96 22.26
CA GLY A 826 -14.18 23.13 22.68
C GLY A 826 -12.90 23.28 21.85
N GLU A 827 -12.21 22.16 21.56
CA GLU A 827 -10.99 22.18 20.75
C GLU A 827 -11.28 22.57 19.30
N VAL A 828 -12.31 22.00 18.68
CA VAL A 828 -12.76 22.35 17.32
C VAL A 828 -13.09 23.83 17.21
N ASN A 829 -13.92 24.37 18.11
CA ASN A 829 -14.25 25.79 18.10
C ASN A 829 -13.01 26.69 18.30
N ARG A 830 -12.09 26.31 19.20
CA ARG A 830 -10.85 27.05 19.44
C ARG A 830 -9.97 27.11 18.19
N ARG A 831 -9.83 25.98 17.47
CA ARG A 831 -9.03 25.91 16.23
C ARG A 831 -9.70 26.60 15.06
N ASN A 832 -11.02 26.74 15.09
CA ASN A 832 -11.79 27.44 14.06
C ASN A 832 -11.74 28.97 14.14
N VAL A 833 -11.44 29.56 15.30
CA VAL A 833 -11.34 31.03 15.48
C VAL A 833 -10.56 31.76 14.37
N PRO A 834 -9.35 31.32 13.95
CA PRO A 834 -8.60 32.00 12.89
C PRO A 834 -9.10 31.75 11.46
N ILE A 835 -10.01 30.79 11.23
CA ILE A 835 -10.58 30.49 9.90
C ILE A 835 -11.97 31.11 9.77
N GLY A 836 -12.82 30.94 10.80
CA GLY A 836 -14.17 31.49 10.83
C GLY A 836 -15.19 30.67 10.02
N LEU A 837 -15.00 29.36 9.87
CA LEU A 837 -16.01 28.49 9.23
C LEU A 837 -17.28 28.43 10.09
N GLU A 838 -18.44 28.37 9.45
CA GLU A 838 -19.67 28.01 10.14
C GLU A 838 -19.67 26.49 10.40
N LEU A 839 -19.85 26.08 11.65
CA LEU A 839 -19.71 24.68 12.06
C LEU A 839 -21.03 24.11 12.59
N GLU A 840 -21.33 22.88 12.18
CA GLU A 840 -22.29 22.01 12.83
C GLU A 840 -21.53 20.89 13.55
N LEU A 841 -21.65 20.84 14.88
CA LEU A 841 -20.93 19.87 15.72
C LEU A 841 -21.86 18.70 16.04
N ASP A 842 -21.69 17.59 15.32
CA ASP A 842 -22.49 16.39 15.48
C ASP A 842 -21.92 15.50 16.58
N LYS A 843 -22.67 15.42 17.69
CA LYS A 843 -22.36 14.60 18.85
C LYS A 843 -22.86 13.16 18.76
N THR A 844 -23.81 12.90 17.86
CA THR A 844 -24.59 11.64 17.77
C THR A 844 -24.00 10.64 16.79
N SER A 845 -23.19 11.11 15.84
CA SER A 845 -22.59 10.23 14.84
C SER A 845 -21.21 9.73 15.29
N THR A 846 -21.19 8.70 16.13
CA THR A 846 -19.97 7.97 16.51
C THR A 846 -19.75 6.70 15.67
N ARG A 847 -20.79 6.19 14.99
CA ARG A 847 -20.73 5.04 14.07
C ARG A 847 -20.96 5.49 12.62
N LEU A 848 -19.90 6.02 12.00
CA LEU A 848 -19.96 6.62 10.66
C LEU A 848 -19.76 5.57 9.55
N PRO A 849 -20.45 5.65 8.40
CA PRO A 849 -20.20 4.75 7.28
C PRO A 849 -18.92 5.07 6.48
N THR A 850 -17.83 5.36 7.17
CA THR A 850 -16.50 5.70 6.64
C THR A 850 -15.43 4.99 7.48
N ASP A 851 -14.15 5.11 7.12
CA ASP A 851 -13.01 4.45 7.77
C ASP A 851 -12.91 4.73 9.29
N ALA A 852 -13.47 5.85 9.76
CA ALA A 852 -13.57 6.18 11.18
C ALA A 852 -14.27 5.08 12.01
N SER A 853 -15.18 4.31 11.43
CA SER A 853 -15.85 3.20 12.14
C SER A 853 -14.87 2.12 12.60
N ALA A 854 -13.84 1.81 11.80
CA ALA A 854 -12.84 0.81 12.17
C ALA A 854 -12.11 1.23 13.47
N PHE A 855 -11.85 2.53 13.63
CA PHE A 855 -11.16 3.09 14.79
C PHE A 855 -12.04 3.19 16.03
N VAL A 856 -13.31 3.61 15.87
CA VAL A 856 -14.26 3.63 16.99
C VAL A 856 -14.52 2.23 17.54
N SER A 857 -14.53 1.20 16.67
CA SER A 857 -14.65 -0.20 17.10
C SER A 857 -13.48 -0.67 17.98
N ARG A 858 -12.34 0.02 17.92
CA ARG A 858 -11.14 -0.18 18.74
C ARG A 858 -10.97 0.88 19.83
N GLU A 859 -12.07 1.54 20.19
CA GLU A 859 -12.16 2.59 21.22
C GLU A 859 -11.34 3.85 20.91
N VAL A 860 -10.95 4.12 19.67
CA VAL A 860 -10.16 5.32 19.36
C VAL A 860 -11.08 6.55 19.22
N PRO A 861 -10.76 7.70 19.86
CA PRO A 861 -11.46 8.97 19.62
C PRO A 861 -11.38 9.41 18.16
N ILE A 862 -12.48 9.89 17.58
CA ILE A 862 -12.54 10.31 16.18
C ILE A 862 -13.06 11.73 15.98
N LEU A 863 -12.57 12.38 14.92
CA LEU A 863 -13.18 13.59 14.35
C LEU A 863 -13.22 13.44 12.84
N SER A 864 -14.39 13.60 12.23
CA SER A 864 -14.56 13.53 10.76
C SER A 864 -15.11 14.84 10.22
N GLY A 865 -14.50 15.37 9.17
CA GLY A 865 -15.05 16.51 8.41
C GLY A 865 -16.00 16.00 7.34
N PHE A 866 -17.13 16.67 7.14
CA PHE A 866 -18.13 16.31 6.13
C PHE A 866 -18.87 17.55 5.63
N THR A 867 -19.04 17.69 4.30
CA THR A 867 -19.72 18.85 3.69
C THR A 867 -21.17 18.61 3.28
N GLY A 868 -21.72 17.43 3.58
CA GLY A 868 -23.09 17.06 3.27
C GLY A 868 -23.23 16.31 1.95
N ALA A 869 -24.27 15.49 1.84
CA ALA A 869 -24.54 14.74 0.60
C ALA A 869 -25.04 15.64 -0.54
N HIS A 870 -24.84 15.19 -1.77
CA HIS A 870 -25.28 15.88 -2.98
C HIS A 870 -25.69 14.88 -4.09
N GLU A 871 -26.37 15.38 -5.12
CA GLU A 871 -26.97 14.56 -6.19
C GLU A 871 -25.95 13.83 -7.09
N ASP A 872 -24.70 14.30 -7.11
CA ASP A 872 -23.62 13.70 -7.88
C ASP A 872 -22.90 12.55 -7.16
N TYR A 873 -23.16 12.34 -5.86
CA TYR A 873 -22.50 11.31 -5.04
C TYR A 873 -22.63 9.92 -5.67
N HIS A 874 -21.54 9.15 -5.74
CA HIS A 874 -21.47 7.83 -6.38
C HIS A 874 -21.92 7.82 -7.85
N THR A 875 -21.75 8.93 -8.58
CA THR A 875 -22.09 9.02 -10.00
C THR A 875 -20.88 9.46 -10.83
N PRO A 876 -20.87 9.20 -12.16
CA PRO A 876 -19.86 9.74 -13.07
C PRO A 876 -19.82 11.28 -13.13
N ARG A 877 -20.84 11.95 -12.59
CA ARG A 877 -20.98 13.41 -12.57
C ARG A 877 -20.29 14.05 -11.36
N ASP A 878 -19.69 13.28 -10.45
CA ASP A 878 -18.89 13.84 -9.38
C ASP A 878 -17.51 14.26 -9.91
N THR A 879 -17.46 15.48 -10.47
CA THR A 879 -16.35 15.99 -11.26
C THR A 879 -15.64 17.19 -10.60
N PRO A 880 -14.34 17.40 -10.87
CA PRO A 880 -13.52 18.44 -10.23
C PRO A 880 -14.07 19.87 -10.34
N ASP A 881 -14.69 20.20 -11.48
CA ASP A 881 -15.23 21.53 -11.76
C ASP A 881 -16.32 21.99 -10.78
N LYS A 882 -16.87 21.06 -10.00
CA LYS A 882 -17.94 21.32 -9.05
C LYS A 882 -17.48 21.47 -7.59
N LEU A 883 -16.17 21.35 -7.34
CA LEU A 883 -15.62 21.49 -5.99
C LEU A 883 -15.46 22.96 -5.58
N ASN A 884 -15.66 23.21 -4.30
CA ASN A 884 -15.30 24.47 -3.64
C ASN A 884 -13.87 24.36 -3.08
N TYR A 885 -12.86 24.66 -3.92
CA TYR A 885 -11.45 24.56 -3.53
C TYR A 885 -11.04 25.49 -2.39
N GLU A 886 -11.65 26.68 -2.28
CA GLU A 886 -11.44 27.57 -1.13
C GLU A 886 -11.96 26.93 0.15
N GLY A 887 -13.14 26.32 0.09
CA GLY A 887 -13.72 25.58 1.20
C GLY A 887 -12.86 24.39 1.64
N VAL A 888 -12.33 23.60 0.69
CA VAL A 888 -11.41 22.49 1.01
C VAL A 888 -10.16 23.00 1.71
N ALA A 889 -9.57 24.10 1.22
CA ALA A 889 -8.39 24.72 1.82
C ALA A 889 -8.66 25.19 3.27
N ASP A 890 -9.82 25.81 3.53
CA ASP A 890 -10.22 26.23 4.87
C ASP A 890 -10.48 25.04 5.80
N ILE A 891 -11.09 23.96 5.30
CA ILE A 891 -11.31 22.72 6.05
C ILE A 891 -9.96 22.05 6.36
N ALA A 892 -9.07 21.93 5.38
CA ALA A 892 -7.72 21.40 5.55
C ALA A 892 -6.94 22.22 6.59
N LYS A 893 -7.08 23.54 6.58
CA LYS A 893 -6.47 24.42 7.59
C LYS A 893 -7.04 24.17 8.99
N LEU A 894 -8.36 24.03 9.15
CA LEU A 894 -8.98 23.69 10.43
C LEU A 894 -8.46 22.34 10.97
N PHE A 895 -8.50 21.30 10.15
CA PHE A 895 -8.01 19.96 10.52
C PHE A 895 -6.49 19.92 10.71
N GLY A 896 -5.73 20.77 10.01
CA GLY A 896 -4.29 20.94 10.23
C GLY A 896 -3.99 21.59 11.58
N LEU A 897 -4.78 22.58 11.99
CA LEU A 897 -4.68 23.17 13.34
C LEU A 897 -5.11 22.21 14.45
N LEU A 898 -6.10 21.35 14.20
CA LEU A 898 -6.49 20.25 15.10
C LEU A 898 -5.36 19.22 15.23
N THR A 899 -4.84 18.73 14.10
CA THR A 899 -3.70 17.79 14.03
C THR A 899 -2.51 18.34 14.82
N ARG A 900 -2.12 19.59 14.54
CA ARG A 900 -1.07 20.29 15.29
C ARG A 900 -1.38 20.35 16.78
N GLY A 901 -2.63 20.63 17.15
CA GLY A 901 -3.08 20.69 18.54
C GLY A 901 -2.88 19.38 19.29
N PHE A 902 -3.26 18.26 18.67
CA PHE A 902 -3.09 16.93 19.26
C PHE A 902 -1.63 16.47 19.29
N LEU A 903 -0.82 16.85 18.30
CA LEU A 903 0.61 16.53 18.28
C LEU A 903 1.38 17.18 19.44
N ILE A 904 1.02 18.41 19.84
CA ILE A 904 1.72 19.15 20.91
C ILE A 904 1.06 19.02 22.29
N ALA A 905 -0.12 18.41 22.38
CA ALA A 905 -0.82 18.23 23.65
C ALA A 905 0.02 17.34 24.58
N LYS A 906 0.00 17.55 25.90
CA LYS A 906 0.70 16.63 26.82
C LYS A 906 -0.10 15.36 27.08
N GLU A 907 -1.41 15.50 27.22
CA GLU A 907 -2.34 14.41 27.49
C GLU A 907 -3.07 14.01 26.22
N SER A 908 -3.34 12.71 26.08
CA SER A 908 -4.12 12.18 24.95
C SER A 908 -5.62 12.38 25.21
N PRO A 909 -6.44 12.56 24.16
CA PRO A 909 -7.88 12.52 24.30
C PRO A 909 -8.34 11.21 24.95
N VAL A 910 -9.36 11.30 25.80
CA VAL A 910 -9.97 10.14 26.45
C VAL A 910 -11.13 9.67 25.60
N PHE A 911 -11.16 8.39 25.22
CA PHE A 911 -12.34 7.81 24.60
C PHE A 911 -13.46 7.66 25.62
N LYS A 912 -14.60 8.30 25.36
CA LYS A 912 -15.80 8.16 26.17
C LYS A 912 -17.01 8.60 25.36
N LEU A 913 -17.89 7.64 25.07
CA LEU A 913 -19.18 7.89 24.46
C LEU A 913 -20.12 8.56 25.48
N GLU A 914 -20.79 9.65 25.10
CA GLU A 914 -21.79 10.31 25.96
C GLU A 914 -23.06 9.43 26.11
N GLN A 915 -23.74 9.55 27.26
CA GLN A 915 -24.63 8.54 27.86
C GLN A 915 -26.01 8.32 27.15
N GLY A 916 -26.14 8.67 25.88
CA GLY A 916 -27.35 8.50 25.06
C GLY A 916 -27.34 7.31 24.10
N GLU A 917 -26.22 6.61 23.95
CA GLU A 917 -26.00 5.60 22.88
C GLU A 917 -25.83 4.15 23.36
N ALA A 918 -26.04 3.87 24.65
CA ALA A 918 -25.99 2.50 25.18
C ALA A 918 -27.24 1.65 24.88
N SER A 919 -28.05 2.03 23.87
CA SER A 919 -29.26 1.30 23.48
C SER A 919 -29.31 1.08 21.96
N ASP A 920 -28.63 0.02 21.51
CA ASP A 920 -29.23 -1.10 20.76
C ASP A 920 -28.10 -1.98 20.22
N GLU A 921 -27.77 -3.01 20.99
CA GLU A 921 -26.91 -4.11 20.56
C GLU A 921 -27.74 -5.01 19.62
N ASN A 922 -27.41 -4.99 18.32
CA ASN A 922 -27.88 -5.85 17.21
C ASN A 922 -28.70 -5.17 16.09
N VAL A 923 -28.09 -4.25 15.32
CA VAL A 923 -28.69 -3.77 14.06
C VAL A 923 -27.71 -3.95 12.89
N PRO A 924 -27.91 -4.95 12.01
CA PRO A 924 -27.24 -5.02 10.71
C PRO A 924 -27.78 -3.96 9.74
N ARG A 925 -26.91 -3.36 8.91
CA ARG A 925 -27.32 -2.45 7.81
C ARG A 925 -28.28 -3.15 6.85
N ALA A 926 -29.48 -2.59 6.64
CA ALA A 926 -30.49 -3.08 5.72
C ALA A 926 -30.38 -2.44 4.32
N ARG A 927 -30.70 -3.21 3.26
CA ARG A 927 -30.74 -2.74 1.86
C ARG A 927 -32.14 -2.18 1.55
N LEU A 928 -32.22 -0.90 1.16
CA LEU A 928 -33.45 -0.20 0.74
C LEU A 928 -33.93 -0.69 -0.64
N THR A 929 -35.15 -1.24 -0.71
CA THR A 929 -35.77 -1.73 -1.97
C THR A 929 -36.68 -0.70 -2.65
N ALA A 930 -37.32 0.18 -1.89
CA ALA A 930 -38.12 1.29 -2.40
C ALA A 930 -37.25 2.55 -2.60
N TYR A 931 -37.50 3.29 -3.67
CA TYR A 931 -36.81 4.52 -4.05
C TYR A 931 -37.83 5.65 -4.18
N LEU A 932 -37.59 6.76 -3.46
CA LEU A 932 -38.38 7.99 -3.59
C LEU A 932 -37.68 9.08 -4.40
N GLY A 933 -36.37 8.96 -4.68
CA GLY A 933 -35.62 10.01 -5.38
C GLY A 933 -35.49 11.30 -4.58
N THR A 934 -35.55 11.22 -3.26
CA THR A 934 -35.26 12.31 -2.32
C THR A 934 -33.79 12.31 -1.96
N ILE A 935 -33.20 13.49 -1.84
CA ILE A 935 -31.81 13.68 -1.45
C ILE A 935 -31.81 14.38 -0.10
N PRO A 936 -31.52 13.66 1.00
CA PRO A 936 -31.49 14.26 2.33
C PRO A 936 -30.49 15.40 2.42
N ASP A 937 -30.86 16.45 3.16
CA ASP A 937 -29.97 17.51 3.62
C ASP A 937 -29.40 17.11 4.97
N TYR A 938 -28.22 16.50 4.96
CA TYR A 938 -27.50 16.10 6.17
C TYR A 938 -26.96 17.30 6.96
N ALA A 939 -26.99 18.50 6.38
CA ALA A 939 -26.61 19.77 7.01
C ALA A 939 -27.83 20.45 7.66
N ALA A 940 -28.82 19.69 8.10
CA ALA A 940 -30.05 20.20 8.67
C ALA A 940 -30.12 19.87 10.16
N GLY A 941 -29.13 20.28 10.96
CA GLY A 941 -29.12 20.01 12.41
C GLY A 941 -30.45 20.32 13.12
N ASP A 942 -30.78 19.60 14.19
CA ASP A 942 -31.97 19.71 15.08
C ASP A 942 -33.33 20.10 14.45
N ILE A 943 -33.53 19.92 13.14
CA ILE A 943 -34.83 20.13 12.49
C ILE A 943 -35.63 18.84 12.67
N LYS A 944 -36.78 18.94 13.35
CA LYS A 944 -37.77 17.85 13.37
C LYS A 944 -38.32 17.60 11.96
N GLY A 945 -37.89 16.48 11.36
CA GLY A 945 -38.20 16.05 10.00
C GLY A 945 -36.97 15.99 9.10
N LEU A 946 -37.08 15.30 7.96
CA LEU A 946 -35.99 15.18 7.01
C LEU A 946 -35.99 16.35 6.03
N LYS A 947 -35.10 17.33 6.22
CA LYS A 947 -34.85 18.36 5.22
C LYS A 947 -34.20 17.74 3.98
N LEU A 948 -34.56 18.24 2.81
CA LEU A 948 -34.04 17.78 1.52
C LEU A 948 -33.11 18.81 0.92
N SER A 949 -31.92 18.38 0.51
CA SER A 949 -30.98 19.21 -0.24
C SER A 949 -31.39 19.27 -1.71
N GLY A 950 -32.12 18.25 -2.16
CA GLY A 950 -32.65 18.15 -3.52
C GLY A 950 -33.56 16.94 -3.71
N VAL A 951 -33.99 16.76 -4.95
CA VAL A 951 -34.67 15.56 -5.43
C VAL A 951 -34.07 15.17 -6.77
N ALA A 952 -33.95 13.88 -7.05
CA ALA A 952 -33.50 13.38 -8.34
C ALA A 952 -34.49 13.83 -9.43
N GLY A 953 -34.00 14.48 -10.49
CA GLY A 953 -34.84 15.19 -11.47
C GLY A 953 -35.93 14.37 -12.17
N GLU A 954 -35.80 13.05 -12.23
CA GLU A 954 -36.79 12.11 -12.80
C GLU A 954 -37.40 11.14 -11.75
N GLY A 955 -37.01 11.30 -10.48
CA GLY A 955 -37.42 10.44 -9.38
C GLY A 955 -38.86 10.68 -8.90
N PRO A 956 -39.45 9.74 -8.15
CA PRO A 956 -40.80 9.85 -7.61
C PRO A 956 -41.08 11.17 -6.86
N ALA A 957 -40.12 11.68 -6.11
CA ALA A 957 -40.26 12.92 -5.36
C ALA A 957 -40.36 14.16 -6.26
N ALA A 958 -39.57 14.22 -7.34
CA ALA A 958 -39.70 15.29 -8.33
C ALA A 958 -41.05 15.24 -9.04
N LYS A 959 -41.54 14.03 -9.38
CA LYS A 959 -42.87 13.82 -9.99
C LYS A 959 -44.02 14.19 -9.05
N ALA A 960 -43.85 13.97 -7.75
CA ALA A 960 -44.79 14.37 -6.70
C ALA A 960 -44.75 15.88 -6.38
N GLY A 961 -43.83 16.65 -6.99
CA GLY A 961 -43.70 18.10 -6.79
C GLY A 961 -42.93 18.50 -5.53
N ILE A 962 -42.21 17.57 -4.91
CA ILE A 962 -41.27 17.83 -3.82
C ILE A 962 -40.02 18.49 -4.41
N LYS A 963 -39.42 19.42 -3.66
CA LYS A 963 -38.27 20.23 -4.12
C LYS A 963 -37.17 20.22 -3.06
N GLY A 964 -35.94 20.55 -3.49
CA GLY A 964 -34.88 20.90 -2.54
C GLY A 964 -35.33 22.07 -1.64
N GLY A 965 -35.04 21.97 -0.35
CA GLY A 965 -35.51 22.89 0.70
C GLY A 965 -36.76 22.42 1.46
N ASP A 966 -37.47 21.40 0.98
CA ASP A 966 -38.62 20.83 1.69
C ASP A 966 -38.16 20.00 2.91
N VAL A 967 -38.90 20.04 4.01
CA VAL A 967 -38.70 19.18 5.18
C VAL A 967 -39.80 18.13 5.22
N ILE A 968 -39.47 16.86 4.98
CA ILE A 968 -40.41 15.76 5.10
C ILE A 968 -40.70 15.53 6.59
N ILE A 969 -41.96 15.70 6.97
CA ILE A 969 -42.42 15.58 8.35
C ILE A 969 -43.30 14.35 8.56
N GLU A 970 -43.84 13.78 7.47
CA GLU A 970 -44.62 12.56 7.51
C GLU A 970 -44.50 11.81 6.19
N VAL A 971 -44.36 10.48 6.22
CA VAL A 971 -44.43 9.61 5.05
C VAL A 971 -45.33 8.43 5.38
N ALA A 972 -46.36 8.18 4.55
CA ALA A 972 -47.33 7.10 4.72
C ALA A 972 -47.93 7.05 6.14
N GLY A 973 -48.25 8.20 6.72
CA GLY A 973 -48.82 8.31 8.07
C GLY A 973 -47.80 8.22 9.22
N LYS A 974 -46.51 7.99 8.94
CA LYS A 974 -45.44 7.98 9.95
C LYS A 974 -44.80 9.35 10.06
N THR A 975 -44.79 9.88 11.28
CA THR A 975 -44.01 11.07 11.61
C THR A 975 -42.53 10.81 11.36
N ILE A 976 -41.88 11.73 10.67
CA ILE A 976 -40.44 11.72 10.45
C ILE A 976 -39.86 12.75 11.40
N GLU A 977 -39.05 12.33 12.37
CA GLU A 977 -38.30 13.25 13.23
C GLU A 977 -36.85 13.37 12.79
N ASP A 978 -36.24 12.30 12.26
CA ASP A 978 -34.87 12.27 11.75
C ASP A 978 -34.68 11.42 10.46
N ILE A 979 -33.42 11.25 10.04
CA ILE A 979 -33.08 10.49 8.84
C ILE A 979 -33.22 8.97 9.00
N TYR A 980 -33.10 8.46 10.22
CA TYR A 980 -33.31 7.04 10.49
C TYR A 980 -34.80 6.73 10.35
N ASP A 981 -35.68 7.55 10.95
CA ASP A 981 -37.13 7.47 10.76
C ASP A 981 -37.51 7.48 9.28
N TYR A 982 -36.86 8.34 8.50
CA TYR A 982 -37.08 8.42 7.07
C TYR A 982 -36.63 7.16 6.31
N THR A 983 -35.44 6.66 6.64
CA THR A 983 -34.89 5.42 6.06
C THR A 983 -35.84 4.25 6.36
N TYR A 984 -36.31 4.14 7.60
CA TYR A 984 -37.30 3.15 8.02
C TYR A 984 -38.68 3.35 7.37
N ALA A 985 -39.09 4.60 7.15
CA ALA A 985 -40.35 4.89 6.48
C ALA A 985 -40.31 4.46 5.02
N ILE A 986 -39.19 4.71 4.31
CA ILE A 986 -38.98 4.24 2.93
C ILE A 986 -39.01 2.71 2.86
N GLU A 987 -38.34 2.01 3.78
CA GLU A 987 -38.35 0.54 3.82
C GLU A 987 -39.77 -0.04 3.92
N ALA A 988 -40.70 0.70 4.53
CA ALA A 988 -42.09 0.30 4.70
C ALA A 988 -42.99 0.62 3.49
N LEU A 989 -42.48 1.24 2.42
CA LEU A 989 -43.29 1.63 1.27
C LEU A 989 -43.44 0.51 0.23
N LYS A 990 -44.63 0.41 -0.36
CA LYS A 990 -44.90 -0.51 -1.48
C LYS A 990 -44.59 0.19 -2.80
N ILE A 991 -43.81 -0.48 -3.64
CA ILE A 991 -43.45 0.04 -4.97
C ILE A 991 -44.70 0.11 -5.86
N GLY A 992 -44.93 1.26 -6.48
CA GLY A 992 -46.06 1.49 -7.38
C GLY A 992 -47.41 1.67 -6.70
N GLU A 993 -47.44 1.87 -5.38
CA GLU A 993 -48.63 2.30 -4.63
C GLU A 993 -48.48 3.76 -4.22
N GLU A 994 -49.51 4.56 -4.46
CA GLU A 994 -49.49 5.97 -4.09
C GLU A 994 -49.62 6.11 -2.58
N VAL A 995 -48.65 6.77 -1.95
CA VAL A 995 -48.62 7.04 -0.51
C VAL A 995 -48.60 8.53 -0.26
N THR A 996 -49.21 8.94 0.84
CA THR A 996 -49.21 10.35 1.26
C THR A 996 -47.86 10.72 1.85
N ILE A 997 -47.33 11.88 1.48
CA ILE A 997 -46.14 12.47 2.08
C ILE A 997 -46.42 13.92 2.46
N LYS A 998 -46.15 14.29 3.70
CA LYS A 998 -46.26 15.67 4.16
C LYS A 998 -44.89 16.30 4.22
N VAL A 999 -44.78 17.44 3.55
CA VAL A 999 -43.56 18.25 3.51
C VAL A 999 -43.85 19.66 4.01
N ARG A 1000 -42.94 20.20 4.81
CA ARG A 1000 -42.96 21.59 5.25
C ARG A 1000 -42.09 22.40 4.28
N ARG A 1001 -42.70 23.37 3.61
CA ARG A 1001 -42.04 24.28 2.65
C ARG A 1001 -42.16 25.71 3.18
N GLY A 1002 -41.10 26.20 3.81
CA GLY A 1002 -41.18 27.45 4.59
C GLY A 1002 -42.06 27.28 5.82
N GLU A 1003 -43.08 28.14 5.99
CA GLU A 1003 -44.07 28.04 7.09
C GLU A 1003 -45.30 27.18 6.72
N GLU A 1004 -45.44 26.75 5.47
CA GLU A 1004 -46.60 25.99 5.00
C GLU A 1004 -46.35 24.47 5.03
N SER A 1005 -47.35 23.71 5.47
CA SER A 1005 -47.35 22.24 5.43
C SER A 1005 -48.15 21.78 4.20
N LEU A 1006 -47.50 21.07 3.29
CA LEU A 1006 -48.07 20.55 2.05
C LEU A 1006 -48.22 19.03 2.17
N GLU A 1007 -49.40 18.53 1.87
CA GLU A 1007 -49.67 17.10 1.74
C GLU A 1007 -49.68 16.73 0.26
N LEU A 1008 -48.79 15.82 -0.14
CA LEU A 1008 -48.55 15.42 -1.51
C LEU A 1008 -48.73 13.90 -1.64
N SER A 1009 -49.05 13.45 -2.85
CA SER A 1009 -49.10 12.03 -3.18
C SER A 1009 -47.82 11.64 -3.93
N ILE A 1010 -47.12 10.62 -3.45
CA ILE A 1010 -45.90 10.09 -4.07
C ILE A 1010 -46.07 8.61 -4.36
N THR A 1011 -45.64 8.17 -5.54
CA THR A 1011 -45.64 6.74 -5.91
C THR A 1011 -44.20 6.22 -5.90
N PRO A 1012 -43.77 5.45 -4.89
CA PRO A 1012 -42.42 4.91 -4.80
C PRO A 1012 -42.09 4.03 -6.00
N SER A 1013 -40.87 4.13 -6.53
CA SER A 1013 -40.38 3.24 -7.59
C SER A 1013 -39.39 2.23 -7.01
N SER A 1014 -39.03 1.21 -7.79
CA SER A 1014 -37.93 0.32 -7.44
C SER A 1014 -36.59 1.04 -7.59
N ARG A 1015 -35.59 0.64 -6.79
CA ARG A 1015 -34.20 1.06 -6.93
C ARG A 1015 -33.45 0.29 -8.04
N ASP A 1016 -34.05 -0.78 -8.57
CA ASP A 1016 -33.53 -1.65 -9.65
C ASP A 1016 -33.98 -1.25 -11.08
#